data_AF-A0A6A5BXF3-F1
#
_entry.id   AF-A0A6A5BXF3-F1
#
_cell.length_a   1.000
_cell.length_b   1.000
_cell.length_c   1.000
_cell.angle_alpha   90.00
_cell.angle_beta   90.00
_cell.angle_gamma   90.00
#
_symmetry.space_group_name_H-M   'P 1'
#
loop_
_entity.id
_entity.type
_entity.pdbx_description
1 polymer ?
#
loop_
_entity_poly.entity_id
_entity_poly.type
_entity_poly.pdbx_seq_one_letter_code
_entity_poly.pdbx_strand_id
1 'polypeptide(L)'
;MEASSFSVMIEKGHQVIKEASSLLSSLSPTSSSTEQQGQLVDNILDKLDDVLESLRNVPDEPATLTSDSLFSLNSSLNEKHLQWFDLTQQVVLSQCKFYLLLLRQDSHKNRDSMMNTLEILIRELISIHEWMKRRCISILSNPNYNIERKNEIQTKFLKKSMNDWEQYVSPVLEQISHITIENEYETELPKYLQNYLTKDGGVPKICVRNKNQQEGKTVLLNCENVNDKELIFREAPVCSQIITDSSENPLYRKIDYCHHCMRTIFSEKTISQSSLLQKILFTHPATTDKNALLPSSSPILSQYSHQQQHQQQICVKTKPVACNHCSLEVFCSETCRDQAWTQYHSLLCTRNSSGLQSASSTSEHPMILLERLSVKQGRTAPLMIAKMMAFVVNDVFMKIGLTNESDKISDTLSQLTLQLIETQLAKSMHIFQRFIQHEATHPFDTLAAQLIRESMELSLYHLPSNIDVVKKQEQENLIEYMKHHQDLSTSPLIRQLVEMVSDVRHYRSLHGLILQNCSTIHPITDIHLIAHENSTFSEQICKALNVSNFQQEATRKDELLQLSMKGMGAFAIHNCMNHSCEPTAVSVSDQNNHVLSVYAHHENGLKKGDEVLISYFDENAPYEERKRKLLEQYKFECHCPKCERESRTKK
;
A
#
# COMPACT_ATOMS: atom_id res chain seq x y z
N MET A 1 51.02 -8.21 24.95
CA MET A 1 50.87 -6.74 24.77
C MET A 1 49.48 -6.33 24.26
N GLU A 2 48.58 -7.26 23.92
CA GLU A 2 47.23 -6.91 23.39
C GLU A 2 46.17 -6.61 24.48
N ALA A 3 46.24 -7.24 25.65
CA ALA A 3 45.24 -7.07 26.72
C ALA A 3 45.18 -5.62 27.27
N SER A 4 46.31 -4.90 27.26
CA SER A 4 46.36 -3.48 27.65
C SER A 4 45.73 -2.55 26.61
N SER A 5 45.66 -2.96 25.34
CA SER A 5 45.07 -2.14 24.28
C SER A 5 43.54 -2.18 24.29
N PHE A 6 42.95 -3.37 24.54
CA PHE A 6 41.49 -3.53 24.58
C PHE A 6 40.86 -2.84 25.80
N SER A 7 41.43 -3.01 27.01
CA SER A 7 40.89 -2.34 28.21
C SER A 7 40.95 -0.81 28.11
N VAL A 8 42.03 -0.26 27.55
CA VAL A 8 42.16 1.18 27.31
C VAL A 8 41.14 1.66 26.27
N MET A 9 40.88 0.87 25.23
CA MET A 9 39.84 1.16 24.23
C MET A 9 38.44 1.19 24.87
N ILE A 10 38.11 0.21 25.71
CA ILE A 10 36.82 0.15 26.42
C ILE A 10 36.64 1.37 27.34
N GLU A 11 37.68 1.73 28.11
CA GLU A 11 37.64 2.90 28.99
C GLU A 11 37.46 4.21 28.20
N LYS A 12 38.21 4.39 27.10
CA LYS A 12 38.07 5.54 26.21
C LYS A 12 36.66 5.62 25.62
N GLY A 13 36.11 4.49 25.16
CA GLY A 13 34.75 4.42 24.62
C GLY A 13 33.68 4.83 25.64
N HIS A 14 33.74 4.30 26.86
CA HIS A 14 32.81 4.71 27.92
C HIS A 14 32.94 6.18 28.30
N GLN A 15 34.15 6.75 28.27
CA GLN A 15 34.34 8.18 28.50
C GLN A 15 33.64 9.02 27.43
N VAL A 16 33.81 8.66 26.15
CA VAL A 16 33.14 9.36 25.03
C VAL A 16 31.61 9.24 25.14
N ILE A 17 31.08 8.06 25.50
CA ILE A 17 29.63 7.87 25.73
C ILE A 17 29.10 8.76 26.86
N LYS A 18 29.89 8.92 27.93
CA LYS A 18 29.52 9.79 29.05
C LYS A 18 29.49 11.27 28.64
N GLU A 19 30.48 11.70 27.85
CA GLU A 19 30.51 13.04 27.25
C GLU A 19 29.30 13.26 26.33
N ALA A 20 29.03 12.31 25.44
CA ALA A 20 27.88 12.30 24.54
C ALA A 20 26.55 12.41 25.31
N SER A 21 26.35 11.57 26.34
CA SER A 21 25.13 11.57 27.15
C SER A 21 24.92 12.89 27.90
N SER A 22 26.01 13.49 28.40
CA SER A 22 25.96 14.81 29.05
C SER A 22 25.54 15.90 28.07
N LEU A 23 26.05 15.88 26.83
CA LEU A 23 25.67 16.85 25.81
C LEU A 23 24.20 16.65 25.38
N LEU A 24 23.80 15.41 25.08
CA LEU A 24 22.41 15.07 24.72
C LEU A 24 21.41 15.51 25.80
N SER A 25 21.77 15.42 27.09
CA SER A 25 20.90 15.84 28.20
C SER A 25 20.79 17.37 28.32
N SER A 26 21.80 18.11 27.83
CA SER A 26 21.85 19.57 27.89
C SER A 26 21.18 20.25 26.69
N LEU A 27 21.00 19.54 25.58
CA LEU A 27 20.35 20.04 24.37
C LEU A 27 18.83 19.81 24.48
N SER A 28 18.05 20.89 24.48
CA SER A 28 16.58 20.78 24.45
C SER A 28 16.08 20.59 23.01
N PRO A 29 15.02 19.79 22.77
CA PRO A 29 14.47 19.57 21.44
C PRO A 29 13.79 20.81 20.80
N THR A 30 13.68 21.93 21.52
CA THR A 30 12.89 23.11 21.11
C THR A 30 13.71 24.40 20.98
N SER A 31 15.04 24.35 21.12
CA SER A 31 15.90 25.52 20.95
C SER A 31 16.55 25.56 19.58
N SER A 32 16.46 26.71 18.89
CA SER A 32 17.23 26.98 17.68
C SER A 32 18.72 26.85 17.99
N SER A 33 19.43 25.99 17.27
CA SER A 33 20.84 25.72 17.52
C SER A 33 21.68 26.97 17.22
N THR A 34 22.59 27.29 18.13
CA THR A 34 23.65 28.28 17.89
C THR A 34 24.81 27.61 17.15
N GLU A 35 25.55 28.36 16.33
CA GLU A 35 26.72 27.86 15.56
C GLU A 35 27.76 27.15 16.47
N GLN A 36 27.86 27.57 17.73
CA GLN A 36 28.69 26.95 18.77
C GLN A 36 28.18 25.57 19.24
N GLN A 37 26.85 25.34 19.24
CA GLN A 37 26.27 24.04 19.57
C GLN A 37 26.49 23.03 18.44
N GLY A 38 26.42 23.46 17.17
CA GLY A 38 26.72 22.62 16.00
C GLY A 38 28.16 22.08 16.05
N GLN A 39 29.14 22.97 16.30
CA GLN A 39 30.54 22.57 16.46
C GLN A 39 30.76 21.59 17.62
N LEU A 40 30.00 21.71 18.71
CA LEU A 40 30.09 20.76 19.84
C LEU A 40 29.54 19.38 19.48
N VAL A 41 28.46 19.32 18.68
CA VAL A 41 27.88 18.07 18.19
C VAL A 41 28.84 17.37 17.23
N ASP A 42 29.40 18.08 16.25
CA ASP A 42 30.36 17.53 15.28
C ASP A 42 31.59 16.96 15.98
N ASN A 43 32.15 17.69 16.96
CA ASN A 43 33.29 17.22 17.75
C ASN A 43 33.00 15.93 18.54
N ILE A 44 31.76 15.70 19.00
CA ILE A 44 31.39 14.45 19.67
C ILE A 44 31.15 13.33 18.66
N LEU A 45 30.57 13.62 17.50
CA LEU A 45 30.39 12.65 16.42
C LEU A 45 31.74 12.11 15.93
N ASP A 46 32.73 12.98 15.70
CA ASP A 46 34.10 12.58 15.33
C ASP A 46 34.73 11.65 16.36
N LYS A 47 34.57 11.95 17.67
CA LYS A 47 35.05 11.08 18.75
C LYS A 47 34.35 9.73 18.78
N LEU A 48 33.05 9.68 18.46
CA LEU A 48 32.28 8.43 18.40
C LEU A 48 32.73 7.60 17.19
N ASP A 49 33.00 8.23 16.04
CA ASP A 49 33.53 7.57 14.85
C ASP A 49 34.93 7.00 15.10
N ASP A 50 35.82 7.73 15.78
CA ASP A 50 37.14 7.24 16.18
C ASP A 50 37.06 5.98 17.07
N VAL A 51 36.10 5.96 18.00
CA VAL A 51 35.85 4.80 18.87
C VAL A 51 35.31 3.63 18.05
N LEU A 52 34.36 3.89 17.16
CA LEU A 52 33.76 2.87 16.30
C LEU A 52 34.80 2.24 15.35
N GLU A 53 35.67 3.06 14.75
CA GLU A 53 36.76 2.58 13.90
C GLU A 53 37.79 1.76 14.70
N SER A 54 38.06 2.15 15.95
CA SER A 54 38.90 1.35 16.85
C SER A 54 38.27 -0.02 17.14
N LEU A 55 36.95 -0.08 17.32
CA LEU A 55 36.20 -1.32 17.58
C LEU A 55 36.09 -2.23 16.36
N ARG A 56 36.16 -1.68 15.13
CA ARG A 56 36.24 -2.47 13.89
C ARG A 56 37.58 -3.19 13.71
N ASN A 57 38.64 -2.66 14.31
CA ASN A 57 40.02 -3.15 14.14
C ASN A 57 40.45 -4.17 15.21
N VAL A 58 39.53 -4.68 16.03
CA VAL A 58 39.83 -5.70 17.05
C VAL A 58 40.08 -7.06 16.38
N PRO A 59 41.24 -7.73 16.58
CA PRO A 59 41.52 -9.04 15.99
C PRO A 59 40.55 -10.13 16.49
N ASP A 60 40.16 -11.07 15.62
CA ASP A 60 39.06 -12.06 15.78
C ASP A 60 37.62 -11.49 15.75
N GLU A 61 37.47 -10.20 15.48
CA GLU A 61 36.20 -9.47 15.37
C GLU A 61 36.12 -8.74 14.00
N PRO A 62 34.94 -8.30 13.52
CA PRO A 62 34.68 -8.17 12.09
C PRO A 62 35.38 -6.97 11.44
N ALA A 63 36.59 -7.19 10.93
CA ALA A 63 37.22 -6.29 9.96
C ALA A 63 36.54 -6.47 8.59
N THR A 64 35.62 -5.56 8.25
CA THR A 64 34.95 -5.40 6.95
C THR A 64 34.14 -6.61 6.44
N LEU A 65 32.81 -6.47 6.45
CA LEU A 65 31.85 -7.46 5.94
C LEU A 65 31.90 -7.56 4.40
N THR A 66 32.78 -8.42 3.88
CA THR A 66 32.62 -9.05 2.56
C THR A 66 32.31 -10.54 2.76
N SER A 67 31.26 -11.03 2.10
CA SER A 67 30.44 -12.19 2.49
C SER A 67 31.05 -13.59 2.38
N ASP A 68 32.27 -13.78 1.88
CA ASP A 68 32.62 -15.08 1.28
C ASP A 68 33.71 -15.90 2.01
N SER A 69 34.07 -15.55 3.24
CA SER A 69 34.90 -16.46 4.04
C SER A 69 34.13 -17.00 5.24
N LEU A 70 33.89 -18.31 5.22
CA LEU A 70 33.65 -19.12 6.42
C LEU A 70 34.86 -18.93 7.34
N PHE A 71 34.85 -17.86 8.14
CA PHE A 71 35.86 -17.58 9.14
C PHE A 71 36.00 -18.79 10.07
N SER A 72 37.23 -19.15 10.43
CA SER A 72 37.50 -20.31 11.28
C SER A 72 36.86 -20.13 12.67
N LEU A 73 35.66 -20.70 12.85
CA LEU A 73 34.78 -20.59 14.03
C LEU A 73 35.30 -21.33 15.29
N ASN A 74 36.61 -21.34 15.55
CA ASN A 74 37.24 -22.17 16.59
C ASN A 74 37.40 -21.50 17.97
N SER A 75 37.18 -20.19 18.12
CA SER A 75 37.23 -19.50 19.42
C SER A 75 35.88 -19.56 20.16
N SER A 76 35.87 -19.55 21.50
CA SER A 76 34.63 -19.55 22.29
C SER A 76 34.21 -18.12 22.68
N LEU A 77 32.90 -17.83 22.67
CA LEU A 77 32.36 -16.53 23.12
C LEU A 77 32.74 -16.27 24.59
N ASN A 78 33.25 -15.10 24.92
CA ASN A 78 33.70 -14.78 26.28
C ASN A 78 33.24 -13.37 26.68
N GLU A 79 33.56 -12.95 27.91
CA GLU A 79 33.15 -11.64 28.43
C GLU A 79 33.67 -10.46 27.60
N LYS A 80 34.81 -10.59 26.92
CA LYS A 80 35.32 -9.52 26.05
C LYS A 80 34.40 -9.24 24.88
N HIS A 81 33.85 -10.29 24.25
CA HIS A 81 32.87 -10.14 23.17
C HIS A 81 31.59 -9.45 23.66
N LEU A 82 31.20 -9.68 24.92
CA LEU A 82 30.05 -9.01 25.51
C LEU A 82 30.33 -7.53 25.78
N GLN A 83 31.53 -7.20 26.28
CA GLN A 83 31.98 -5.83 26.47
C GLN A 83 32.10 -5.06 25.15
N TRP A 84 32.64 -5.71 24.12
CA TRP A 84 32.69 -5.18 22.76
C TRP A 84 31.30 -4.93 22.19
N PHE A 85 30.40 -5.92 22.29
CA PHE A 85 29.03 -5.82 21.81
C PHE A 85 28.27 -4.66 22.51
N ASP A 86 28.33 -4.61 23.84
CA ASP A 86 27.67 -3.57 24.63
C ASP A 86 28.20 -2.17 24.29
N LEU A 87 29.52 -2.04 24.13
CA LEU A 87 30.13 -0.76 23.82
C LEU A 87 29.81 -0.31 22.40
N THR A 88 29.94 -1.20 21.43
CA THR A 88 29.64 -0.91 20.02
C THR A 88 28.18 -0.50 19.86
N GLN A 89 27.26 -1.22 20.50
CA GLN A 89 25.84 -0.87 20.53
C GLN A 89 25.61 0.53 21.12
N GLN A 90 26.24 0.87 22.25
CA GLN A 90 26.08 2.18 22.88
C GLN A 90 26.66 3.33 22.05
N VAL A 91 27.79 3.12 21.37
CA VAL A 91 28.39 4.10 20.46
C VAL A 91 27.45 4.38 19.30
N VAL A 92 26.97 3.33 18.62
CA VAL A 92 26.07 3.48 17.47
C VAL A 92 24.73 4.11 17.87
N LEU A 93 24.16 3.71 19.01
CA LEU A 93 22.93 4.33 19.53
C LEU A 93 23.13 5.82 19.87
N SER A 94 24.32 6.20 20.37
CA SER A 94 24.64 7.60 20.65
C SER A 94 24.76 8.41 19.36
N GLN A 95 25.38 7.86 18.32
CA GLN A 95 25.40 8.47 16.98
C GLN A 95 23.99 8.65 16.43
N CYS A 96 23.15 7.60 16.46
CA CYS A 96 21.75 7.68 16.03
C CYS A 96 20.99 8.79 16.76
N LYS A 97 21.18 8.95 18.08
CA LYS A 97 20.52 10.02 18.86
C LYS A 97 20.96 11.42 18.43
N PHE A 98 22.25 11.63 18.14
CA PHE A 98 22.72 12.92 17.63
C PHE A 98 22.20 13.21 16.23
N TYR A 99 22.21 12.24 15.32
CA TYR A 99 21.61 12.44 14.00
C TYR A 99 20.11 12.70 14.07
N LEU A 100 19.38 12.05 14.98
CA LEU A 100 17.97 12.34 15.25
C LEU A 100 17.74 13.75 15.81
N LEU A 101 18.65 14.26 16.65
CA LEU A 101 18.57 15.65 17.13
C LEU A 101 18.83 16.65 16.00
N LEU A 102 19.86 16.41 15.17
CA LEU A 102 20.15 17.25 14.00
C LEU A 102 18.97 17.25 13.02
N LEU A 103 18.35 16.09 12.79
CA LEU A 103 17.14 15.96 11.97
C LEU A 103 15.94 16.76 12.50
N ARG A 104 15.83 16.95 13.82
CA ARG A 104 14.73 17.71 14.45
C ARG A 104 15.00 19.22 14.49
N GLN A 105 16.26 19.65 14.40
CA GLN A 105 16.63 21.07 14.48
C GLN A 105 16.59 21.78 13.11
N ASP A 106 16.81 21.05 12.00
CA ASP A 106 16.75 21.58 10.64
C ASP A 106 15.56 20.97 9.86
N SER A 107 14.38 21.57 9.99
CA SER A 107 13.14 21.04 9.37
C SER A 107 13.17 20.99 7.83
N HIS A 108 14.04 21.77 7.19
CA HIS A 108 14.04 21.91 5.72
C HIS A 108 15.26 21.35 4.97
N LYS A 109 16.31 20.86 5.65
CA LYS A 109 17.53 20.36 4.98
C LYS A 109 18.26 19.29 5.78
N ASN A 110 17.91 18.01 5.56
CA ASN A 110 18.92 16.99 5.20
C ASN A 110 18.28 15.61 5.08
N ARG A 111 17.83 15.31 3.86
CA ARG A 111 17.58 13.93 3.43
C ARG A 111 18.84 13.06 3.59
N ASP A 112 20.02 13.67 3.47
CA ASP A 112 21.33 13.03 3.65
C ASP A 112 21.59 12.62 5.11
N SER A 113 21.21 13.42 6.12
CA SER A 113 21.34 13.05 7.54
C SER A 113 20.40 11.90 7.93
N MET A 114 19.20 11.83 7.34
CA MET A 114 18.27 10.71 7.53
C MET A 114 18.80 9.43 6.89
N MET A 115 19.31 9.54 5.65
CA MET A 115 19.97 8.44 4.96
C MET A 115 21.23 7.98 5.70
N ASN A 116 22.04 8.89 6.24
CA ASN A 116 23.20 8.56 7.09
C ASN A 116 22.78 7.87 8.39
N THR A 117 21.68 8.31 9.03
CA THR A 117 21.13 7.64 10.22
C THR A 117 20.69 6.21 9.91
N LEU A 118 19.95 6.03 8.82
CA LEU A 118 19.50 4.73 8.35
C LEU A 118 20.68 3.84 7.93
N GLU A 119 21.66 4.40 7.23
CA GLU A 119 22.86 3.70 6.79
C GLU A 119 23.69 3.24 7.99
N ILE A 120 23.94 4.09 8.99
CA ILE A 120 24.68 3.73 10.20
C ILE A 120 23.90 2.69 11.03
N LEU A 121 22.58 2.87 11.17
CA LEU A 121 21.74 1.90 11.87
C LEU A 121 21.80 0.53 11.19
N ILE A 122 21.61 0.48 9.85
CA ILE A 122 21.63 -0.76 9.07
C ILE A 122 23.02 -1.39 9.04
N ARG A 123 24.06 -0.60 8.74
CA ARG A 123 25.43 -1.08 8.52
C ARG A 123 26.12 -1.49 9.81
N GLU A 124 25.89 -0.77 10.91
CA GLU A 124 26.60 -1.01 12.17
C GLU A 124 25.72 -1.76 13.16
N LEU A 125 24.61 -1.15 13.61
CA LEU A 125 23.80 -1.70 14.70
C LEU A 125 23.16 -3.03 14.33
N ILE A 126 22.56 -3.14 13.14
CA ILE A 126 21.94 -4.41 12.77
C ILE A 126 22.98 -5.48 12.49
N SER A 127 24.07 -5.13 11.83
CA SER A 127 25.17 -6.06 11.55
C SER A 127 25.76 -6.68 12.82
N ILE A 128 25.95 -5.91 13.91
CA ILE A 128 26.47 -6.46 15.17
C ILE A 128 25.47 -7.41 15.86
N HIS A 129 24.17 -7.11 15.81
CA HIS A 129 23.13 -7.97 16.38
C HIS A 129 22.99 -9.28 15.59
N GLU A 130 23.05 -9.22 14.25
CA GLU A 130 23.03 -10.42 13.41
C GLU A 130 24.30 -11.27 13.58
N TRP A 131 25.47 -10.64 13.69
CA TRP A 131 26.71 -11.34 14.03
C TRP A 131 26.58 -12.11 15.35
N MET A 132 26.11 -11.44 16.42
CA MET A 132 25.94 -12.04 17.75
C MET A 132 24.96 -13.22 17.71
N LYS A 133 23.83 -13.05 17.03
CA LYS A 133 22.81 -14.08 16.84
C LYS A 133 23.35 -15.29 16.09
N ARG A 134 24.00 -15.09 14.93
CA ARG A 134 24.58 -16.18 14.12
C ARG A 134 25.66 -16.94 14.90
N ARG A 135 26.49 -16.23 15.67
CA ARG A 135 27.53 -16.86 16.50
C ARG A 135 26.93 -17.69 17.64
N CYS A 136 25.90 -17.17 18.32
CA CYS A 136 25.16 -17.93 19.33
C CYS A 136 24.54 -19.20 18.73
N ILE A 137 23.84 -19.09 17.60
CA ILE A 137 23.21 -20.22 16.91
C ILE A 137 24.26 -21.27 16.51
N SER A 138 25.38 -20.87 15.93
CA SER A 138 26.47 -21.77 15.55
C SER A 138 26.98 -22.62 16.73
N ILE A 139 27.12 -22.02 17.92
CA ILE A 139 27.56 -22.74 19.12
C ILE A 139 26.45 -23.63 19.69
N LEU A 140 25.19 -23.16 19.70
CA LEU A 140 24.03 -23.92 20.15
C LEU A 140 23.80 -25.18 19.29
N SER A 141 24.02 -25.07 17.99
CA SER A 141 23.87 -26.18 17.02
C SER A 141 25.04 -27.16 17.02
N ASN A 142 26.19 -26.82 17.62
CA ASN A 142 27.37 -27.68 17.60
C ASN A 142 27.30 -28.78 18.69
N PRO A 143 27.41 -30.07 18.33
CA PRO A 143 27.30 -31.18 19.29
C PRO A 143 28.48 -31.28 20.27
N ASN A 144 29.62 -30.65 19.98
CA ASN A 144 30.84 -30.75 20.81
C ASN A 144 30.80 -29.86 22.07
N TYR A 145 29.81 -28.97 22.20
CA TYR A 145 29.63 -28.12 23.38
C TYR A 145 28.65 -28.75 24.38
N ASN A 146 28.98 -28.69 25.67
CA ASN A 146 28.13 -29.21 26.73
C ASN A 146 26.84 -28.37 26.94
N ILE A 147 25.84 -28.97 27.58
CA ILE A 147 24.51 -28.37 27.79
C ILE A 147 24.59 -27.10 28.65
N GLU A 148 25.42 -27.09 29.69
CA GLU A 148 25.61 -25.93 30.57
C GLU A 148 26.10 -24.71 29.81
N ARG A 149 27.09 -24.90 28.92
CA ARG A 149 27.63 -23.84 28.08
C ARG A 149 26.62 -23.32 27.07
N LYS A 150 25.80 -24.22 26.50
CA LYS A 150 24.70 -23.83 25.60
C LYS A 150 23.66 -22.98 26.34
N ASN A 151 23.27 -23.38 27.55
CA ASN A 151 22.34 -22.61 28.38
C ASN A 151 22.93 -21.24 28.76
N GLU A 152 24.21 -21.17 29.08
CA GLU A 152 24.90 -19.92 29.36
C GLU A 152 24.87 -18.99 28.14
N ILE A 153 25.19 -19.48 26.94
CA ILE A 153 25.18 -18.68 25.71
C ILE A 153 23.77 -18.20 25.38
N GLN A 154 22.78 -19.08 25.47
CA GLN A 154 21.38 -18.74 25.23
C GLN A 154 20.91 -17.63 26.19
N THR A 155 21.28 -17.71 27.46
CA THR A 155 20.78 -16.81 28.51
C THR A 155 21.55 -15.50 28.58
N LYS A 156 22.88 -15.53 28.48
CA LYS A 156 23.74 -14.35 28.64
C LYS A 156 23.94 -13.56 27.35
N PHE A 157 23.97 -14.22 26.19
CA PHE A 157 24.32 -13.57 24.92
C PHE A 157 23.10 -13.46 24.01
N LEU A 158 22.45 -14.58 23.65
CA LEU A 158 21.34 -14.57 22.69
C LEU A 158 20.13 -13.79 23.22
N LYS A 159 19.68 -14.11 24.44
CA LYS A 159 18.56 -13.41 25.08
C LYS A 159 18.84 -11.92 25.27
N LYS A 160 20.08 -11.57 25.64
CA LYS A 160 20.49 -10.18 25.79
C LYS A 160 20.45 -9.44 24.46
N SER A 161 21.04 -9.99 23.41
CA SER A 161 20.98 -9.42 22.06
C SER A 161 19.54 -9.20 21.57
N MET A 162 18.62 -10.13 21.86
CA MET A 162 17.21 -9.98 21.49
C MET A 162 16.49 -8.91 22.32
N ASN A 163 16.71 -8.88 23.63
CA ASN A 163 16.12 -7.86 24.50
C ASN A 163 16.62 -6.46 24.16
N ASP A 164 17.93 -6.32 23.93
CA ASP A 164 18.56 -5.05 23.58
C ASP A 164 18.06 -4.54 22.23
N TRP A 165 17.86 -5.45 21.26
CA TRP A 165 17.22 -5.11 19.99
C TRP A 165 15.83 -4.50 20.18
N GLU A 166 14.96 -5.17 20.94
CA GLU A 166 13.61 -4.68 21.22
C GLU A 166 13.64 -3.34 21.99
N GLN A 167 14.51 -3.23 22.99
CA GLN A 167 14.57 -2.08 23.88
C GLN A 167 15.14 -0.82 23.19
N TYR A 168 16.14 -0.97 22.33
CA TYR A 168 16.89 0.18 21.82
C TYR A 168 16.71 0.44 20.32
N VAL A 169 16.59 -0.60 19.49
CA VAL A 169 16.47 -0.45 18.03
C VAL A 169 15.03 -0.10 17.65
N SER A 170 14.05 -0.77 18.26
CA SER A 170 12.64 -0.53 17.94
C SER A 170 12.22 0.94 18.16
N PRO A 171 12.54 1.61 19.28
CA PRO A 171 12.19 3.02 19.47
C PRO A 171 12.91 3.96 18.51
N VAL A 172 14.17 3.68 18.13
CA VAL A 172 14.92 4.51 17.16
C VAL A 172 14.27 4.43 15.79
N LEU A 173 13.95 3.23 15.31
CA LEU A 173 13.22 3.05 14.06
C LEU A 173 11.82 3.67 14.08
N GLU A 174 11.18 3.72 15.25
CA GLU A 174 9.87 4.37 15.44
C GLU A 174 10.02 5.88 15.36
N GLN A 175 11.06 6.46 15.98
CA GLN A 175 11.38 7.87 15.86
C GLN A 175 11.78 8.26 14.43
N ILE A 176 12.56 7.43 13.73
CA ILE A 176 12.87 7.65 12.31
C ILE A 176 11.57 7.60 11.49
N SER A 177 10.73 6.58 11.69
CA SER A 177 9.43 6.49 11.02
C SER A 177 8.57 7.73 11.29
N HIS A 178 8.47 8.17 12.54
CA HIS A 178 7.76 9.40 12.92
C HIS A 178 8.35 10.64 12.31
N ILE A 179 9.68 10.78 12.23
CA ILE A 179 10.36 11.93 11.62
C ILE A 179 10.23 11.87 10.09
N THR A 180 10.31 10.71 9.46
CA THR A 180 10.04 10.53 8.02
C THR A 180 8.61 10.92 7.72
N ILE A 181 7.67 10.45 8.55
CA ILE A 181 6.27 10.85 8.58
C ILE A 181 6.24 12.39 8.73
N GLU A 182 6.62 12.98 9.86
CA GLU A 182 6.64 14.42 10.16
C GLU A 182 7.28 15.30 9.06
N ASN A 183 8.46 14.95 8.55
CA ASN A 183 9.17 15.66 7.48
C ASN A 183 8.53 15.47 6.10
N GLU A 184 7.83 14.37 5.84
CA GLU A 184 6.96 14.24 4.66
C GLU A 184 5.79 15.26 4.70
N TYR A 185 5.35 15.71 5.90
CA TYR A 185 4.23 16.64 6.09
C TYR A 185 4.57 18.14 6.01
N GLU A 186 5.83 18.52 5.80
CA GLU A 186 6.18 19.92 5.49
C GLU A 186 6.08 20.23 3.98
N THR A 187 5.99 19.20 3.13
CA THR A 187 5.75 19.40 1.69
C THR A 187 4.25 19.50 1.40
N GLU A 188 3.84 20.46 0.57
CA GLU A 188 2.41 20.69 0.26
C GLU A 188 1.70 19.43 -0.24
N LEU A 189 2.38 18.54 -0.96
CA LEU A 189 1.90 17.20 -1.29
C LEU A 189 3.08 16.27 -1.67
N PRO A 190 3.41 15.24 -0.88
CA PRO A 190 4.50 14.31 -1.16
C PRO A 190 4.46 13.72 -2.58
N LYS A 191 5.61 13.62 -3.26
CA LYS A 191 5.71 13.13 -4.65
C LYS A 191 5.06 11.75 -4.86
N TYR A 192 5.16 10.85 -3.88
CA TYR A 192 4.55 9.53 -4.01
C TYR A 192 3.01 9.58 -4.02
N LEU A 193 2.41 10.55 -3.33
CA LEU A 193 0.96 10.78 -3.36
C LEU A 193 0.52 11.38 -4.70
N GLN A 194 1.37 12.20 -5.32
CA GLN A 194 1.11 12.75 -6.66
C GLN A 194 0.95 11.67 -7.72
N ASN A 195 1.55 10.49 -7.54
CA ASN A 195 1.42 9.37 -8.48
C ASN A 195 -0.02 8.82 -8.57
N TYR A 196 -0.84 9.02 -7.54
CA TYR A 196 -2.25 8.59 -7.52
C TYR A 196 -3.20 9.65 -8.08
N LEU A 197 -2.73 10.88 -8.23
CA LEU A 197 -3.53 11.96 -8.79
C LEU A 197 -3.55 11.89 -10.31
N THR A 198 -4.72 12.13 -10.89
CA THR A 198 -4.88 12.05 -12.34
C THR A 198 -4.53 13.38 -13.01
N LYS A 199 -3.85 13.32 -14.17
CA LYS A 199 -3.33 14.51 -14.88
C LYS A 199 -4.44 15.36 -15.51
N ASP A 200 -5.57 14.74 -15.85
CA ASP A 200 -6.76 15.34 -16.44
C ASP A 200 -7.52 16.26 -15.47
N GLY A 201 -7.24 16.18 -14.16
CA GLY A 201 -7.80 17.09 -13.15
C GLY A 201 -7.03 18.41 -12.95
N GLY A 202 -5.91 18.60 -13.66
CA GLY A 202 -5.01 19.74 -13.44
C GLY A 202 -4.13 19.58 -12.18
N VAL A 203 -3.53 20.68 -11.72
CA VAL A 203 -2.72 20.67 -10.48
C VAL A 203 -3.67 20.49 -9.28
N PRO A 204 -3.44 19.50 -8.40
CA PRO A 204 -4.26 19.31 -7.22
C PRO A 204 -4.30 20.56 -6.35
N LYS A 205 -5.49 20.94 -5.91
CA LYS A 205 -5.72 22.15 -5.12
C LYS A 205 -5.64 21.93 -3.61
N ILE A 206 -4.94 20.87 -3.18
CA ILE A 206 -4.96 20.37 -1.80
C ILE A 206 -3.57 20.22 -1.21
N CYS A 207 -3.52 20.22 0.12
CA CYS A 207 -2.42 19.70 0.90
C CYS A 207 -2.94 18.78 2.00
N VAL A 208 -2.13 17.81 2.42
CA VAL A 208 -2.46 16.88 3.52
C VAL A 208 -1.58 17.22 4.71
N ARG A 209 -2.19 17.51 5.87
CA ARG A 209 -1.46 17.86 7.10
C ARG A 209 -1.87 16.97 8.25
N ASN A 210 -0.98 16.78 9.22
CA ASN A 210 -1.34 16.16 10.49
C ASN A 210 -1.78 17.25 11.46
N LYS A 211 -2.97 17.11 12.05
CA LYS A 211 -3.50 18.11 13.00
C LYS A 211 -2.87 17.92 14.38
N ASN A 212 -2.73 16.68 14.83
CA ASN A 212 -1.97 16.22 16.00
C ASN A 212 -2.08 14.69 16.13
N GLN A 213 -1.36 14.09 17.09
CA GLN A 213 -1.36 12.65 17.34
C GLN A 213 -2.74 12.03 17.66
N GLN A 214 -3.76 12.83 18.02
CA GLN A 214 -5.10 12.36 18.39
C GLN A 214 -6.12 12.52 17.26
N GLU A 215 -6.04 13.62 16.50
CA GLU A 215 -7.01 13.97 15.45
C GLU A 215 -6.59 13.48 14.06
N GLY A 216 -5.35 13.02 13.89
CA GLY A 216 -4.89 12.40 12.65
C GLY A 216 -4.71 13.40 11.50
N LYS A 217 -4.92 12.91 10.27
CA LYS A 217 -4.71 13.69 9.04
C LYS A 217 -5.91 14.58 8.73
N THR A 218 -5.63 15.70 8.09
CA THR A 218 -6.62 16.62 7.53
C THR A 218 -6.21 16.98 6.10
N VAL A 219 -7.19 17.17 5.23
CA VAL A 219 -7.00 17.60 3.84
C VAL A 219 -7.47 19.05 3.76
N LEU A 220 -6.56 19.96 3.41
CA LEU A 220 -6.84 21.40 3.34
C LEU A 220 -6.71 21.89 1.92
N LEU A 221 -7.46 22.94 1.59
CA LEU A 221 -7.30 23.64 0.33
C LEU A 221 -5.99 24.44 0.30
N ASN A 222 -5.22 24.31 -0.77
CA ASN A 222 -3.94 25.01 -0.95
C ASN A 222 -4.00 26.17 -1.97
N CYS A 223 -5.08 26.29 -2.73
CA CYS A 223 -5.30 27.44 -3.63
C CYS A 223 -6.13 28.54 -2.95
N GLU A 224 -6.00 29.78 -3.44
CA GLU A 224 -6.65 30.95 -2.86
C GLU A 224 -8.18 30.81 -2.76
N ASN A 225 -8.85 30.41 -3.84
CA ASN A 225 -10.30 30.19 -3.85
C ASN A 225 -10.68 29.04 -4.80
N VAL A 226 -11.73 28.29 -4.44
CA VAL A 226 -12.44 27.33 -5.29
C VAL A 226 -13.94 27.62 -5.24
N ASN A 227 -14.59 27.73 -6.39
CA ASN A 227 -16.02 28.00 -6.47
C ASN A 227 -16.85 26.75 -6.16
N ASP A 228 -18.13 26.94 -5.84
CA ASP A 228 -19.07 25.81 -5.73
C ASP A 228 -19.05 24.95 -7.01
N LYS A 229 -19.07 23.62 -6.85
CA LYS A 229 -19.03 22.60 -7.91
C LYS A 229 -17.76 22.58 -8.75
N GLU A 230 -16.73 23.32 -8.37
CA GLU A 230 -15.44 23.26 -9.04
C GLU A 230 -14.65 22.03 -8.59
N LEU A 231 -13.94 21.39 -9.54
CA LEU A 231 -13.10 20.22 -9.26
C LEU A 231 -11.91 20.62 -8.37
N ILE A 232 -11.73 19.88 -7.27
CA ILE A 232 -10.60 20.04 -6.35
C ILE A 232 -9.45 19.12 -6.76
N PHE A 233 -9.72 17.81 -6.88
CA PHE A 233 -8.77 16.81 -7.35
C PHE A 233 -9.47 15.54 -7.82
N ARG A 234 -8.70 14.71 -8.54
CA ARG A 234 -9.06 13.35 -8.95
C ARG A 234 -8.00 12.38 -8.48
N GLU A 235 -8.42 11.24 -7.97
CA GLU A 235 -7.52 10.22 -7.43
C GLU A 235 -7.88 8.83 -7.93
N ALA A 236 -6.87 8.09 -8.39
CA ALA A 236 -6.97 6.65 -8.61
C ALA A 236 -6.69 5.90 -7.30
N PRO A 237 -7.43 4.83 -6.99
CA PRO A 237 -7.22 4.08 -5.77
C PRO A 237 -5.88 3.34 -5.79
N VAL A 238 -5.26 3.21 -4.62
CA VAL A 238 -4.12 2.32 -4.39
C VAL A 238 -4.52 0.88 -4.70
N CYS A 239 -5.73 0.50 -4.27
CA CYS A 239 -6.31 -0.79 -4.56
C CYS A 239 -7.83 -0.67 -4.59
N SER A 240 -8.47 -1.36 -5.53
CA SER A 240 -9.93 -1.39 -5.65
C SER A 240 -10.45 -2.79 -5.93
N GLN A 241 -11.65 -3.08 -5.44
CA GLN A 241 -12.32 -4.36 -5.60
C GLN A 241 -13.83 -4.19 -5.72
N ILE A 242 -14.44 -4.94 -6.64
CA ILE A 242 -15.90 -5.01 -6.76
C ILE A 242 -16.47 -5.75 -5.55
N ILE A 243 -17.59 -5.26 -5.02
CA ILE A 243 -18.33 -5.93 -3.96
C ILE A 243 -19.00 -7.17 -4.57
N THR A 244 -18.49 -8.35 -4.23
CA THR A 244 -18.92 -9.63 -4.80
C THR A 244 -20.23 -10.16 -4.21
N ASP A 245 -20.82 -9.46 -3.24
CA ASP A 245 -22.13 -9.83 -2.74
C ASP A 245 -23.20 -9.52 -3.80
N SER A 246 -23.62 -10.58 -4.49
CA SER A 246 -24.68 -10.54 -5.50
C SER A 246 -26.08 -10.28 -4.93
N SER A 247 -26.23 -10.16 -3.60
CA SER A 247 -27.51 -9.85 -2.95
C SER A 247 -28.04 -8.47 -3.35
N GLU A 248 -27.16 -7.49 -3.61
CA GLU A 248 -27.53 -6.14 -4.01
C GLU A 248 -27.83 -6.01 -5.52
N ASN A 249 -27.16 -6.81 -6.36
CA ASN A 249 -27.40 -6.79 -7.81
C ASN A 249 -27.18 -8.17 -8.46
N PRO A 250 -28.25 -8.87 -8.88
CA PRO A 250 -28.15 -10.18 -9.52
C PRO A 250 -27.50 -10.15 -10.93
N LEU A 251 -27.34 -8.96 -11.53
CA LEU A 251 -26.68 -8.78 -12.82
C LEU A 251 -25.15 -8.70 -12.70
N TYR A 252 -24.56 -8.54 -11.51
CA TYR A 252 -23.09 -8.46 -11.37
C TYR A 252 -22.35 -9.71 -11.86
N ARG A 253 -22.97 -10.90 -11.83
CA ARG A 253 -22.38 -12.12 -12.42
C ARG A 253 -22.48 -12.19 -13.95
N LYS A 254 -23.34 -11.35 -14.53
CA LYS A 254 -23.71 -11.33 -15.94
C LYS A 254 -22.99 -10.22 -16.71
N ILE A 255 -22.53 -9.19 -16.00
CA ILE A 255 -21.82 -8.06 -16.56
C ILE A 255 -20.32 -8.35 -16.49
N ASP A 256 -19.66 -8.32 -17.65
CA ASP A 256 -18.20 -8.35 -17.68
C ASP A 256 -17.66 -6.99 -17.24
N TYR A 257 -16.56 -6.99 -16.48
CA TYR A 257 -15.94 -5.79 -15.97
C TYR A 257 -14.41 -5.93 -15.95
N CYS A 258 -13.72 -4.79 -15.93
CA CYS A 258 -12.28 -4.76 -15.80
C CYS A 258 -11.87 -5.09 -14.35
N HIS A 259 -11.13 -6.18 -14.14
CA HIS A 259 -10.69 -6.60 -12.79
C HIS A 259 -9.65 -5.66 -12.16
N HIS A 260 -9.08 -4.75 -12.96
CA HIS A 260 -8.19 -3.69 -12.53
C HIS A 260 -8.96 -2.40 -12.21
N CYS A 261 -9.57 -1.78 -13.23
CA CYS A 261 -10.13 -0.44 -13.13
C CYS A 261 -11.64 -0.37 -12.87
N MET A 262 -12.30 -1.51 -12.66
CA MET A 262 -13.75 -1.64 -12.42
C MET A 262 -14.66 -1.15 -13.54
N ARG A 263 -14.12 -0.71 -14.68
CA ARG A 263 -14.91 -0.32 -15.86
C ARG A 263 -15.84 -1.45 -16.31
N THR A 264 -17.13 -1.16 -16.44
CA THR A 264 -18.10 -2.06 -17.09
C THR A 264 -17.69 -2.32 -18.54
N ILE A 265 -17.62 -3.59 -18.94
CA ILE A 265 -17.27 -4.03 -20.29
C ILE A 265 -18.55 -4.56 -20.96
N PHE A 266 -19.08 -3.83 -21.92
CA PHE A 266 -20.23 -4.27 -22.70
C PHE A 266 -19.80 -5.27 -23.80
N SER A 267 -19.41 -6.47 -23.37
CA SER A 267 -19.12 -7.61 -24.26
C SER A 267 -20.40 -8.14 -24.93
N GLU A 268 -20.28 -9.04 -25.91
CA GLU A 268 -21.44 -9.74 -26.49
C GLU A 268 -22.25 -10.49 -25.44
N LYS A 269 -21.57 -11.13 -24.48
CA LYS A 269 -22.18 -11.77 -23.33
C LYS A 269 -23.00 -10.77 -22.50
N THR A 270 -22.41 -9.63 -22.14
CA THR A 270 -23.10 -8.60 -21.34
C THR A 270 -24.31 -8.03 -22.06
N ILE A 271 -24.18 -7.71 -23.36
CA ILE A 271 -25.26 -7.16 -24.18
C ILE A 271 -26.39 -8.18 -24.35
N SER A 272 -26.06 -9.44 -24.64
CA SER A 272 -27.08 -10.50 -24.80
C SER A 272 -27.84 -10.82 -23.51
N GLN A 273 -27.29 -10.48 -22.34
CA GLN A 273 -27.89 -10.76 -21.04
C GLN A 273 -28.74 -9.61 -20.48
N SER A 274 -28.72 -8.42 -21.10
CA SER A 274 -29.52 -7.26 -20.68
C SER A 274 -30.56 -6.88 -21.72
N SER A 275 -31.84 -6.98 -21.35
CA SER A 275 -32.96 -6.57 -22.20
C SER A 275 -32.95 -5.06 -22.48
N LEU A 276 -32.47 -4.25 -21.54
CA LEU A 276 -32.30 -2.81 -21.74
C LEU A 276 -31.24 -2.53 -22.80
N LEU A 277 -30.07 -3.17 -22.71
CA LEU A 277 -29.01 -3.02 -23.71
C LEU A 277 -29.49 -3.48 -25.08
N GLN A 278 -30.24 -4.57 -25.15
CA GLN A 278 -30.81 -5.02 -26.41
C GLN A 278 -31.79 -4.00 -27.01
N LYS A 279 -32.66 -3.39 -26.18
CA LYS A 279 -33.56 -2.33 -26.63
C LYS A 279 -32.77 -1.12 -27.12
N ILE A 280 -31.80 -0.62 -26.36
CA ILE A 280 -31.02 0.57 -26.71
C ILE A 280 -30.20 0.33 -28.00
N LEU A 281 -29.57 -0.84 -28.13
CA LEU A 281 -28.63 -1.12 -29.23
C LEU A 281 -29.28 -1.70 -30.49
N PHE A 282 -30.46 -2.32 -30.39
CA PHE A 282 -31.14 -2.98 -31.52
C PHE A 282 -32.49 -2.37 -31.92
N THR A 283 -32.92 -1.24 -31.34
CA THR A 283 -34.14 -0.54 -31.79
C THR A 283 -33.90 0.31 -33.04
N HIS A 284 -33.67 -0.37 -34.17
CA HIS A 284 -34.16 0.08 -35.47
C HIS A 284 -34.62 -1.12 -36.31
N PRO A 285 -35.90 -1.19 -36.71
CA PRO A 285 -36.38 -2.19 -37.66
C PRO A 285 -36.16 -1.69 -39.09
N ALA A 286 -34.97 -1.92 -39.65
CA ALA A 286 -34.75 -1.88 -41.11
C ALA A 286 -33.44 -2.58 -41.49
N THR A 287 -33.39 -3.90 -41.30
CA THR A 287 -32.91 -4.86 -42.32
C THR A 287 -33.08 -6.26 -41.75
N THR A 288 -34.06 -6.98 -42.29
CA THR A 288 -34.15 -8.43 -42.23
C THR A 288 -32.95 -9.04 -42.95
N ASP A 289 -31.81 -9.11 -42.29
CA ASP A 289 -30.71 -9.95 -42.73
C ASP A 289 -30.00 -10.50 -41.50
N LYS A 290 -30.19 -11.80 -41.22
CA LYS A 290 -29.60 -12.48 -40.07
C LYS A 290 -28.06 -12.63 -40.21
N ASN A 291 -27.48 -12.17 -41.31
CA ASN A 291 -26.04 -12.08 -41.54
C ASN A 291 -25.51 -10.63 -41.73
N ALA A 292 -26.32 -9.59 -41.52
CA ALA A 292 -25.84 -8.21 -41.53
C ALA A 292 -25.27 -7.83 -40.15
N LEU A 293 -24.00 -8.15 -39.92
CA LEU A 293 -23.16 -7.38 -38.99
C LEU A 293 -23.18 -5.93 -39.48
N LEU A 294 -23.88 -5.05 -38.73
CA LEU A 294 -23.79 -3.58 -38.73
C LEU A 294 -23.36 -2.96 -40.07
N PRO A 295 -24.27 -2.35 -40.86
CA PRO A 295 -23.84 -1.66 -42.06
C PRO A 295 -22.89 -0.53 -41.66
N SER A 296 -21.67 -0.58 -42.20
CA SER A 296 -20.65 0.47 -42.20
C SER A 296 -21.09 1.73 -42.97
N SER A 297 -22.40 1.96 -43.09
CA SER A 297 -23.00 2.97 -43.95
C SER A 297 -24.41 3.35 -43.46
N SER A 298 -24.55 3.69 -42.17
CA SER A 298 -25.66 4.54 -41.74
C SER A 298 -25.17 6.01 -41.75
N PRO A 299 -25.86 6.96 -42.43
CA PRO A 299 -25.40 8.34 -42.57
C PRO A 299 -25.38 9.15 -41.26
N ILE A 300 -25.71 8.55 -40.11
CA ILE A 300 -25.90 9.24 -38.83
C ILE A 300 -24.63 9.22 -37.95
N LEU A 301 -23.55 8.56 -38.38
CA LEU A 301 -22.30 8.47 -37.60
C LEU A 301 -21.02 8.91 -38.36
N SER A 302 -21.13 9.56 -39.53
CA SER A 302 -19.98 9.90 -40.37
C SER A 302 -19.53 11.38 -40.37
N GLN A 303 -20.12 12.26 -39.54
CA GLN A 303 -19.84 13.71 -39.62
C GLN A 303 -18.94 14.33 -38.54
N TYR A 304 -18.28 13.53 -37.70
CA TYR A 304 -17.23 14.06 -36.82
C TYR A 304 -15.95 13.25 -36.96
N SER A 305 -15.16 13.63 -37.97
CA SER A 305 -13.77 13.23 -38.11
C SER A 305 -12.95 14.49 -38.38
N HIS A 306 -11.78 14.57 -37.73
CA HIS A 306 -10.77 15.64 -37.76
C HIS A 306 -10.71 16.57 -36.52
N GLN A 307 -10.18 16.03 -35.42
CA GLN A 307 -8.91 16.51 -34.85
C GLN A 307 -8.18 15.33 -34.19
N GLN A 308 -7.05 14.95 -34.79
CA GLN A 308 -6.38 13.63 -34.76
C GLN A 308 -5.35 13.56 -33.62
N GLN A 309 -5.02 12.42 -32.98
CA GLN A 309 -4.81 11.06 -33.48
C GLN A 309 -5.29 10.00 -32.46
N HIS A 310 -5.92 8.92 -32.95
CA HIS A 310 -6.58 7.79 -32.24
C HIS A 310 -8.08 7.96 -31.84
N GLN A 311 -8.91 8.50 -32.72
CA GLN A 311 -10.38 8.43 -32.59
C GLN A 311 -10.91 7.10 -33.15
N GLN A 312 -11.12 6.12 -32.27
CA GLN A 312 -11.91 4.91 -32.54
C GLN A 312 -13.39 5.29 -32.69
N GLN A 313 -14.12 4.62 -33.60
CA GLN A 313 -15.59 4.60 -33.59
C GLN A 313 -16.09 4.37 -32.17
N ILE A 314 -16.99 5.22 -31.66
CA ILE A 314 -17.60 5.02 -30.34
C ILE A 314 -18.52 3.79 -30.45
N CYS A 315 -17.94 2.64 -30.11
CA CYS A 315 -18.62 1.36 -30.07
C CYS A 315 -18.92 1.05 -28.61
N VAL A 316 -20.20 1.04 -28.22
CA VAL A 316 -20.62 0.57 -26.89
C VAL A 316 -20.03 -0.82 -26.65
N LYS A 317 -19.98 -1.66 -27.69
CA LYS A 317 -19.42 -3.01 -27.64
C LYS A 317 -17.90 -2.95 -27.45
N THR A 318 -17.45 -3.36 -26.27
CA THR A 318 -16.03 -3.45 -25.91
C THR A 318 -15.60 -4.91 -25.93
N LYS A 319 -14.50 -5.24 -26.63
CA LYS A 319 -13.93 -6.58 -26.60
C LYS A 319 -13.06 -6.72 -25.34
N PRO A 320 -13.36 -7.64 -24.41
CA PRO A 320 -12.53 -7.85 -23.24
C PRO A 320 -11.15 -8.40 -23.64
N VAL A 321 -10.11 -7.94 -22.95
CA VAL A 321 -8.76 -8.50 -23.00
C VAL A 321 -8.63 -9.50 -21.86
N ALA A 322 -8.42 -10.78 -22.18
CA ALA A 322 -8.20 -11.80 -21.16
C ALA A 322 -6.77 -11.75 -20.61
N CYS A 323 -6.57 -12.31 -19.41
CA CYS A 323 -5.24 -12.64 -18.94
C CYS A 323 -4.58 -13.67 -19.88
N ASN A 324 -3.25 -13.60 -20.03
CA ASN A 324 -2.48 -14.55 -20.85
C ASN A 324 -2.28 -15.91 -20.16
N HIS A 325 -2.61 -16.01 -18.86
CA HIS A 325 -2.29 -17.18 -18.02
C HIS A 325 -3.52 -17.83 -17.38
N CYS A 326 -4.59 -17.06 -17.14
CA CYS A 326 -5.86 -17.57 -16.64
C CYS A 326 -7.01 -17.16 -17.57
N SER A 327 -8.11 -17.91 -17.51
CA SER A 327 -9.31 -17.65 -18.31
C SER A 327 -10.44 -16.98 -17.50
N LEU A 328 -10.18 -16.59 -16.26
CA LEU A 328 -11.20 -16.07 -15.34
C LEU A 328 -11.27 -14.54 -15.35
N GLU A 329 -10.13 -13.86 -15.26
CA GLU A 329 -10.09 -12.40 -15.21
C GLU A 329 -9.99 -11.78 -16.61
N VAL A 330 -10.75 -10.70 -16.80
CA VAL A 330 -10.76 -9.89 -18.02
C VAL A 330 -10.55 -8.41 -17.70
N PHE A 331 -10.03 -7.70 -18.69
CA PHE A 331 -9.62 -6.31 -18.61
C PHE A 331 -10.19 -5.50 -19.78
N CYS A 332 -10.37 -4.20 -19.59
CA CYS A 332 -10.87 -3.32 -20.65
C CYS A 332 -9.80 -2.94 -21.69
N SER A 333 -8.51 -3.15 -21.37
CA SER A 333 -7.37 -2.85 -22.24
C SER A 333 -6.15 -3.67 -21.85
N GLU A 334 -5.18 -3.76 -22.77
CA GLU A 334 -3.86 -4.35 -22.49
C GLU A 334 -3.14 -3.61 -21.36
N THR A 335 -3.23 -2.28 -21.33
CA THR A 335 -2.68 -1.46 -20.25
C THR A 335 -3.21 -1.87 -18.88
N CYS A 336 -4.53 -2.05 -18.73
CA CYS A 336 -5.11 -2.48 -17.46
C CYS A 336 -4.72 -3.93 -17.09
N ARG A 337 -4.58 -4.82 -18.07
CA ARG A 337 -4.08 -6.19 -17.84
C ARG A 337 -2.65 -6.16 -17.32
N ASP A 338 -1.78 -5.39 -17.98
CA ASP A 338 -0.36 -5.33 -17.67
C ASP A 338 -0.12 -4.63 -16.32
N GLN A 339 -0.86 -3.55 -16.03
CA GLN A 339 -0.85 -2.90 -14.71
C GLN A 339 -1.31 -3.86 -13.61
N ALA A 340 -2.42 -4.59 -13.80
CA ALA A 340 -2.86 -5.60 -12.84
C ALA A 340 -1.80 -6.69 -12.63
N TRP A 341 -1.19 -7.17 -13.71
CA TRP A 341 -0.13 -8.18 -13.66
C TRP A 341 1.04 -7.71 -12.80
N THR A 342 1.57 -6.52 -13.07
CA THR A 342 2.69 -5.94 -12.34
C THR A 342 2.35 -5.65 -10.88
N GLN A 343 1.12 -5.19 -10.61
CA GLN A 343 0.74 -4.77 -9.27
C GLN A 343 0.40 -5.95 -8.35
N TYR A 344 -0.45 -6.88 -8.76
CA TYR A 344 -0.92 -7.94 -7.85
C TYR A 344 -1.25 -9.27 -8.54
N HIS A 345 -1.69 -9.26 -9.79
CA HIS A 345 -2.28 -10.43 -10.43
C HIS A 345 -1.22 -11.51 -10.72
N SER A 346 0.06 -11.17 -10.88
CA SER A 346 1.14 -12.17 -11.01
C SER A 346 1.17 -13.19 -9.87
N LEU A 347 0.82 -12.78 -8.64
CA LEU A 347 0.81 -13.63 -7.44
C LEU A 347 -0.56 -14.24 -7.11
N LEU A 348 -1.63 -13.71 -7.72
CA LEU A 348 -3.01 -14.14 -7.48
C LEU A 348 -3.62 -14.89 -8.69
N CYS A 349 -2.88 -14.98 -9.79
CA CYS A 349 -3.35 -15.54 -11.05
C CYS A 349 -3.67 -17.03 -10.89
N THR A 350 -4.87 -17.44 -11.33
CA THR A 350 -5.35 -18.81 -11.22
C THR A 350 -4.84 -19.73 -12.35
N ARG A 351 -3.55 -19.58 -12.73
CA ARG A 351 -2.93 -20.24 -13.91
C ARG A 351 -3.31 -21.73 -13.95
N ASN A 352 -3.80 -22.20 -15.11
CA ASN A 352 -4.19 -23.61 -15.36
C ASN A 352 -5.35 -24.21 -14.53
N SER A 353 -6.22 -23.40 -13.93
CA SER A 353 -7.51 -23.93 -13.39
C SER A 353 -8.39 -24.59 -14.47
N SER A 354 -8.14 -24.28 -15.74
CA SER A 354 -8.85 -24.79 -16.92
C SER A 354 -8.25 -26.09 -17.49
N GLY A 355 -7.12 -26.58 -16.96
CA GLY A 355 -6.37 -27.73 -17.50
C GLY A 355 -6.47 -29.05 -16.70
N LEU A 356 -7.11 -29.08 -15.53
CA LEU A 356 -7.26 -30.30 -14.70
C LEU A 356 -8.37 -31.26 -15.19
N GLN A 357 -8.46 -31.53 -16.49
CA GLN A 357 -9.35 -32.57 -17.04
C GLN A 357 -8.69 -33.94 -17.22
N SER A 358 -7.48 -34.17 -16.70
CA SER A 358 -6.90 -35.51 -16.70
C SER A 358 -6.28 -35.88 -15.35
N ALA A 359 -6.97 -36.81 -14.69
CA ALA A 359 -6.53 -37.74 -13.66
C ALA A 359 -6.08 -37.15 -12.29
N SER A 360 -7.00 -37.26 -11.33
CA SER A 360 -6.78 -37.41 -9.89
C SER A 360 -6.03 -36.31 -9.12
N SER A 361 -6.68 -35.18 -8.86
CA SER A 361 -6.62 -34.46 -7.56
C SER A 361 -7.64 -33.32 -7.49
N THR A 362 -8.49 -33.36 -6.48
CA THR A 362 -9.51 -32.36 -6.13
C THR A 362 -8.90 -31.13 -5.45
N SER A 363 -8.37 -30.16 -6.18
CA SER A 363 -8.01 -28.87 -5.56
C SER A 363 -8.24 -27.70 -6.52
N GLU A 364 -9.38 -27.02 -6.35
CA GLU A 364 -9.60 -25.70 -6.93
C GLU A 364 -8.50 -24.74 -6.49
N HIS A 365 -8.13 -23.78 -7.35
CA HIS A 365 -7.11 -22.79 -7.01
C HIS A 365 -7.50 -21.98 -5.75
N PRO A 366 -6.56 -21.64 -4.84
CA PRO A 366 -6.89 -20.97 -3.58
C PRO A 366 -7.73 -19.70 -3.71
N MET A 367 -7.47 -18.89 -4.75
CA MET A 367 -8.26 -17.67 -5.01
C MET A 367 -9.71 -17.95 -5.43
N ILE A 368 -9.97 -19.04 -6.16
CA ILE A 368 -11.34 -19.44 -6.53
C ILE A 368 -12.11 -19.88 -5.29
N LEU A 369 -11.44 -20.62 -4.40
CA LEU A 369 -11.99 -21.01 -3.10
C LEU A 369 -12.26 -19.78 -2.24
N LEU A 370 -11.32 -18.83 -2.18
CA LEU A 370 -11.44 -17.60 -1.42
C LEU A 370 -12.66 -16.78 -1.86
N GLU A 371 -12.83 -16.54 -3.16
CA GLU A 371 -13.99 -15.81 -3.69
C GLU A 371 -15.30 -16.51 -3.31
N ARG A 372 -15.40 -17.82 -3.57
CA ARG A 372 -16.60 -18.61 -3.29
C ARG A 372 -16.96 -18.60 -1.81
N LEU A 373 -15.99 -18.79 -0.94
CA LEU A 373 -16.22 -18.80 0.51
C LEU A 373 -16.53 -17.40 1.03
N SER A 374 -15.90 -16.35 0.50
CA SER A 374 -16.20 -14.96 0.86
C SER A 374 -17.67 -14.63 0.60
N VAL A 375 -18.20 -15.02 -0.56
CA VAL A 375 -19.63 -14.87 -0.88
C VAL A 375 -20.50 -15.67 0.09
N LYS A 376 -20.17 -16.94 0.36
CA LYS A 376 -20.93 -17.78 1.32
C LYS A 376 -20.94 -17.21 2.75
N GLN A 377 -19.87 -16.54 3.15
CA GLN A 377 -19.72 -15.93 4.47
C GLN A 377 -20.23 -14.48 4.51
N GLY A 378 -20.74 -13.93 3.39
CA GLY A 378 -21.22 -12.54 3.32
C GLY A 378 -20.11 -11.51 3.55
N ARG A 379 -18.88 -11.79 3.12
CA ARG A 379 -17.71 -10.92 3.36
C ARG A 379 -17.21 -10.29 2.07
N THR A 380 -16.99 -8.98 2.10
CA THR A 380 -16.67 -8.16 0.91
C THR A 380 -15.19 -7.82 0.78
N ALA A 381 -14.47 -7.72 1.90
CA ALA A 381 -13.04 -7.36 1.95
C ALA A 381 -12.02 -8.43 1.49
N PRO A 382 -12.23 -9.76 1.60
CA PRO A 382 -11.15 -10.74 1.44
C PRO A 382 -10.35 -10.66 0.13
N LEU A 383 -11.01 -10.42 -1.00
CA LEU A 383 -10.34 -10.27 -2.31
C LEU A 383 -9.53 -8.96 -2.41
N MET A 384 -10.00 -7.90 -1.76
CA MET A 384 -9.26 -6.64 -1.68
C MET A 384 -8.02 -6.78 -0.80
N ILE A 385 -8.13 -7.51 0.31
CA ILE A 385 -7.00 -7.85 1.19
C ILE A 385 -5.96 -8.66 0.41
N ALA A 386 -6.40 -9.65 -0.37
CA ALA A 386 -5.50 -10.45 -1.21
C ALA A 386 -4.72 -9.55 -2.19
N LYS A 387 -5.41 -8.63 -2.89
CA LYS A 387 -4.78 -7.66 -3.79
C LYS A 387 -3.77 -6.75 -3.08
N MET A 388 -4.13 -6.23 -1.90
CA MET A 388 -3.23 -5.37 -1.10
C MET A 388 -1.97 -6.13 -0.66
N MET A 389 -2.13 -7.36 -0.14
CA MET A 389 -1.00 -8.18 0.27
C MET A 389 -0.08 -8.50 -0.92
N ALA A 390 -0.66 -8.89 -2.07
CA ALA A 390 0.10 -9.14 -3.29
C ALA A 390 0.83 -7.89 -3.80
N PHE A 391 0.17 -6.73 -3.72
CA PHE A 391 0.77 -5.45 -4.06
C PHE A 391 1.99 -5.13 -3.21
N VAL A 392 1.88 -5.28 -1.88
CA VAL A 392 3.02 -5.04 -0.97
C VAL A 392 4.18 -5.97 -1.30
N VAL A 393 3.92 -7.25 -1.52
CA VAL A 393 4.94 -8.23 -1.88
C VAL A 393 5.61 -7.86 -3.21
N ASN A 394 4.85 -7.52 -4.25
CA ASN A 394 5.40 -7.10 -5.54
C ASN A 394 6.17 -5.78 -5.48
N ASP A 395 5.68 -4.77 -4.75
CA ASP A 395 6.36 -3.48 -4.59
C ASP A 395 7.72 -3.64 -3.88
N VAL A 396 7.77 -4.46 -2.83
CA VAL A 396 9.03 -4.83 -2.16
C VAL A 396 9.97 -5.54 -3.14
N PHE A 397 9.46 -6.50 -3.91
CA PHE A 397 10.28 -7.20 -4.91
C PHE A 397 10.88 -6.28 -5.95
N MET A 398 10.08 -5.36 -6.48
CA MET A 398 10.53 -4.36 -7.43
C MET A 398 11.64 -3.49 -6.86
N LYS A 399 11.48 -3.02 -5.61
CA LYS A 399 12.49 -2.19 -4.94
C LYS A 399 13.80 -2.93 -4.69
N ILE A 400 13.75 -4.21 -4.30
CA ILE A 400 14.94 -5.06 -4.12
C ILE A 400 15.63 -5.34 -5.47
N GLY A 401 14.87 -5.56 -6.54
CA GLY A 401 15.42 -5.79 -7.88
C GLY A 401 16.12 -4.56 -8.49
N LEU A 402 15.64 -3.35 -8.18
CA LEU A 402 16.19 -2.08 -8.69
C LEU A 402 17.46 -1.60 -7.95
N THR A 403 17.75 -2.12 -6.76
CA THR A 403 18.97 -1.74 -6.02
C THR A 403 20.26 -2.39 -6.55
N ASN A 404 20.16 -3.29 -7.53
CA ASN A 404 21.29 -4.05 -8.07
C ASN A 404 21.95 -3.40 -9.30
N GLU A 405 22.16 -2.08 -9.31
CA GLU A 405 23.29 -1.52 -10.05
C GLU A 405 24.58 -1.72 -9.24
N SER A 406 25.10 -2.95 -9.31
CA SER A 406 26.48 -3.41 -9.04
C SER A 406 26.47 -4.77 -8.32
N ASP A 407 27.17 -5.74 -8.93
CA ASP A 407 27.27 -7.16 -8.61
C ASP A 407 27.85 -7.53 -7.22
N LYS A 408 27.64 -6.77 -6.14
CA LYS A 408 28.21 -7.08 -4.81
C LYS A 408 27.34 -6.71 -3.61
N ILE A 409 26.02 -6.81 -3.71
CA ILE A 409 25.17 -6.72 -2.52
C ILE A 409 25.01 -8.12 -1.92
N SER A 410 25.80 -8.37 -0.87
CA SER A 410 25.78 -9.56 0.01
C SER A 410 24.35 -9.93 0.44
N ASP A 411 24.03 -11.23 0.48
CA ASP A 411 22.78 -11.84 1.03
C ASP A 411 22.33 -11.23 2.38
N THR A 412 23.28 -10.65 3.12
CA THR A 412 23.06 -9.99 4.39
C THR A 412 22.25 -8.69 4.23
N LEU A 413 22.51 -7.86 3.21
CA LEU A 413 21.77 -6.60 3.00
C LEU A 413 20.31 -6.88 2.58
N SER A 414 20.08 -7.96 1.84
CA SER A 414 18.74 -8.42 1.46
C SER A 414 17.96 -8.94 2.68
N GLN A 415 18.61 -9.70 3.58
CA GLN A 415 18.01 -10.12 4.86
C GLN A 415 17.74 -8.93 5.80
N LEU A 416 18.64 -7.96 5.86
CA LEU A 416 18.51 -6.72 6.62
C LEU A 416 17.35 -5.86 6.12
N THR A 417 17.23 -5.73 4.80
CA THR A 417 16.11 -5.03 4.15
C THR A 417 14.79 -5.70 4.51
N LEU A 418 14.74 -7.04 4.55
CA LEU A 418 13.55 -7.74 5.02
C LEU A 418 13.24 -7.54 6.50
N GLN A 419 14.23 -7.50 7.39
CA GLN A 419 14.00 -7.21 8.81
C GLN A 419 13.51 -5.77 9.04
N LEU A 420 14.02 -4.82 8.24
CA LEU A 420 13.53 -3.45 8.26
C LEU A 420 12.09 -3.38 7.75
N ILE A 421 11.78 -4.08 6.66
CA ILE A 421 10.41 -4.20 6.14
C ILE A 421 9.51 -4.87 7.18
N GLU A 422 9.96 -5.94 7.84
CA GLU A 422 9.24 -6.61 8.92
C GLU A 422 8.91 -5.64 10.04
N THR A 423 9.89 -4.84 10.45
CA THR A 423 9.72 -3.86 11.52
C THR A 423 8.77 -2.73 11.10
N GLN A 424 8.89 -2.22 9.88
CA GLN A 424 8.03 -1.16 9.36
C GLN A 424 6.60 -1.65 9.09
N LEU A 425 6.45 -2.86 8.56
CA LEU A 425 5.16 -3.51 8.35
C LEU A 425 4.50 -3.79 9.70
N ALA A 426 5.21 -4.38 10.66
CA ALA A 426 4.69 -4.64 12.00
C ALA A 426 4.28 -3.34 12.71
N LYS A 427 5.04 -2.25 12.58
CA LYS A 427 4.69 -0.93 13.13
C LYS A 427 3.47 -0.31 12.47
N SER A 428 3.45 -0.32 11.13
CA SER A 428 2.30 0.17 10.36
C SER A 428 1.04 -0.61 10.74
N MET A 429 1.15 -1.93 10.87
CA MET A 429 0.06 -2.82 11.27
C MET A 429 -0.30 -2.68 12.76
N HIS A 430 0.63 -2.36 13.64
CA HIS A 430 0.37 -2.07 15.06
C HIS A 430 -0.51 -0.82 15.23
N ILE A 431 -0.32 0.22 14.41
CA ILE A 431 -1.23 1.38 14.37
C ILE A 431 -2.66 0.91 14.08
N PHE A 432 -2.81 -0.03 13.14
CA PHE A 432 -4.12 -0.59 12.79
C PHE A 432 -4.66 -1.61 13.79
N GLN A 433 -3.82 -2.12 14.69
CA GLN A 433 -4.23 -3.04 15.75
C GLN A 433 -5.27 -2.41 16.69
N ARG A 434 -5.29 -1.07 16.80
CA ARG A 434 -6.32 -0.32 17.53
C ARG A 434 -7.72 -0.47 16.90
N PHE A 435 -7.81 -0.64 15.58
CA PHE A 435 -9.07 -0.92 14.89
C PHE A 435 -9.50 -2.38 15.03
N ILE A 436 -8.54 -3.31 15.21
CA ILE A 436 -8.81 -4.74 15.46
C ILE A 436 -9.43 -4.97 16.84
N GLN A 437 -9.09 -4.16 17.85
CA GLN A 437 -9.59 -4.32 19.22
C GLN A 437 -11.13 -4.24 19.34
N HIS A 438 -11.80 -3.71 18.31
CA HIS A 438 -13.25 -3.57 18.27
C HIS A 438 -13.94 -4.50 17.27
N GLU A 439 -13.21 -5.29 16.47
CA GLU A 439 -13.79 -6.28 15.55
C GLU A 439 -13.71 -7.69 16.14
N ALA A 440 -14.85 -8.39 16.16
CA ALA A 440 -14.88 -9.79 16.56
C ALA A 440 -14.11 -10.63 15.54
N THR A 441 -13.15 -11.43 16.01
CA THR A 441 -12.43 -12.38 15.15
C THR A 441 -13.41 -13.39 14.54
N HIS A 442 -13.26 -13.67 13.25
CA HIS A 442 -14.12 -14.63 12.56
C HIS A 442 -13.35 -15.90 12.21
N PRO A 443 -13.96 -17.11 12.30
CA PRO A 443 -13.28 -18.36 11.97
C PRO A 443 -12.70 -18.42 10.54
N PHE A 444 -13.34 -17.73 9.61
CA PHE A 444 -12.90 -17.61 8.21
C PHE A 444 -11.59 -16.83 8.01
N ASP A 445 -11.19 -15.96 8.95
CA ASP A 445 -10.01 -15.09 8.76
C ASP A 445 -8.72 -15.91 8.56
N THR A 446 -8.53 -16.95 9.37
CA THR A 446 -7.35 -17.83 9.28
C THR A 446 -7.30 -18.55 7.94
N LEU A 447 -8.45 -19.06 7.49
CA LEU A 447 -8.55 -19.75 6.21
C LEU A 447 -8.29 -18.78 5.04
N ALA A 448 -8.85 -17.57 5.11
CA ALA A 448 -8.67 -16.57 4.07
C ALA A 448 -7.19 -16.16 3.93
N ALA A 449 -6.52 -15.86 5.05
CA ALA A 449 -5.09 -15.56 5.08
C ALA A 449 -4.25 -16.71 4.50
N GLN A 450 -4.57 -17.96 4.87
CA GLN A 450 -3.91 -19.15 4.34
C GLN A 450 -4.10 -19.32 2.83
N LEU A 451 -5.32 -19.15 2.31
CA LEU A 451 -5.59 -19.28 0.87
C LEU A 451 -4.85 -18.21 0.05
N ILE A 452 -4.75 -16.99 0.59
CA ILE A 452 -3.96 -15.90 -0.03
C ILE A 452 -2.48 -16.30 -0.10
N ARG A 453 -1.92 -16.78 1.01
CA ARG A 453 -0.54 -17.26 1.08
C ARG A 453 -0.27 -18.37 0.06
N GLU A 454 -1.11 -19.40 0.07
CA GLU A 454 -0.97 -20.55 -0.85
C GLU A 454 -1.02 -20.10 -2.31
N SER A 455 -1.85 -19.12 -2.67
CA SER A 455 -1.87 -18.54 -4.01
C SER A 455 -0.54 -17.89 -4.40
N MET A 456 0.03 -17.09 -3.49
CA MET A 456 1.31 -16.40 -3.72
C MET A 456 2.45 -17.42 -3.86
N GLU A 457 2.51 -18.40 -2.96
CA GLU A 457 3.50 -19.48 -3.00
C GLU A 457 3.41 -20.26 -4.30
N LEU A 458 2.22 -20.70 -4.71
CA LEU A 458 2.01 -21.43 -5.98
C LEU A 458 2.51 -20.63 -7.19
N SER A 459 2.26 -19.32 -7.21
CA SER A 459 2.69 -18.45 -8.29
C SER A 459 4.22 -18.34 -8.37
N LEU A 460 4.89 -18.31 -7.21
CA LEU A 460 6.35 -18.29 -7.12
C LEU A 460 6.98 -19.62 -7.56
N TYR A 461 6.37 -20.78 -7.23
CA TYR A 461 6.86 -22.10 -7.66
C TYR A 461 6.77 -22.33 -9.17
N HIS A 462 5.82 -21.70 -9.87
CA HIS A 462 5.51 -21.97 -11.28
C HIS A 462 6.00 -20.90 -12.27
N LEU A 463 7.00 -20.11 -11.90
CA LEU A 463 7.67 -19.18 -12.81
C LEU A 463 8.22 -19.90 -14.05
N PRO A 464 7.72 -19.64 -15.27
CA PRO A 464 8.14 -20.37 -16.46
C PRO A 464 9.57 -19.98 -16.87
N SER A 465 10.40 -20.97 -17.18
CA SER A 465 11.74 -20.79 -17.76
C SER A 465 11.75 -20.13 -19.15
N ASN A 466 10.58 -19.92 -19.77
CA ASN A 466 10.42 -19.32 -21.09
C ASN A 466 9.25 -18.34 -21.09
N ILE A 467 9.55 -17.04 -21.06
CA ILE A 467 8.61 -15.98 -21.44
C ILE A 467 9.31 -15.13 -22.48
N ASP A 468 9.04 -15.41 -23.75
CA ASP A 468 9.25 -14.48 -24.84
C ASP A 468 8.01 -13.60 -24.99
N VAL A 469 8.27 -12.33 -25.32
CA VAL A 469 7.33 -11.30 -25.79
C VAL A 469 6.55 -10.53 -24.70
N VAL A 470 7.16 -9.47 -24.17
CA VAL A 470 6.55 -8.12 -24.12
C VAL A 470 7.66 -7.08 -24.34
N LYS A 471 7.56 -6.30 -25.42
CA LYS A 471 8.43 -5.15 -25.70
C LYS A 471 7.82 -3.89 -25.08
N LYS A 472 8.47 -3.33 -24.05
CA LYS A 472 8.63 -1.88 -23.80
C LYS A 472 9.59 -1.64 -22.62
N GLN A 473 10.48 -0.67 -22.83
CA GLN A 473 11.77 -0.37 -22.19
C GLN A 473 11.83 -0.14 -20.66
N GLU A 474 10.84 -0.55 -19.88
CA GLU A 474 10.92 -0.57 -18.40
C GLU A 474 10.65 -1.98 -17.82
N GLN A 475 10.25 -2.94 -18.65
CA GLN A 475 10.00 -4.35 -18.26
C GLN A 475 11.17 -5.30 -18.55
N GLU A 476 12.15 -4.88 -19.36
CA GLU A 476 13.29 -5.72 -19.76
C GLU A 476 14.13 -6.12 -18.54
N ASN A 477 14.34 -5.20 -17.59
CA ASN A 477 15.07 -5.51 -16.35
C ASN A 477 14.37 -6.57 -15.49
N LEU A 478 13.03 -6.61 -15.43
CA LEU A 478 12.33 -7.52 -14.53
C LEU A 478 12.29 -8.96 -15.06
N ILE A 479 11.99 -9.12 -16.35
CA ILE A 479 11.89 -10.44 -16.97
C ILE A 479 13.29 -11.05 -17.14
N GLU A 480 14.30 -10.24 -17.46
CA GLU A 480 15.69 -10.69 -17.57
C GLU A 480 16.29 -11.00 -16.18
N TYR A 481 15.95 -10.22 -15.14
CA TYR A 481 16.29 -10.51 -13.75
C TYR A 481 15.65 -11.82 -13.27
N MET A 482 14.35 -12.03 -13.50
CA MET A 482 13.65 -13.26 -13.12
C MET A 482 14.12 -14.49 -13.92
N LYS A 483 14.61 -14.30 -15.16
CA LYS A 483 15.22 -15.36 -15.99
C LYS A 483 16.62 -15.75 -15.51
N HIS A 484 17.43 -14.79 -15.08
CA HIS A 484 18.78 -15.06 -14.58
C HIS A 484 18.82 -15.65 -13.16
N HIS A 485 17.77 -15.44 -12.36
CA HIS A 485 17.67 -15.92 -10.99
C HIS A 485 16.65 -17.05 -10.87
N GLN A 486 16.92 -18.19 -11.52
CA GLN A 486 16.17 -19.45 -11.39
C GLN A 486 16.04 -19.95 -9.92
N ASP A 487 16.76 -19.34 -8.97
CA ASP A 487 16.75 -19.60 -7.53
C ASP A 487 15.87 -18.63 -6.69
N LEU A 488 15.10 -17.71 -7.29
CA LEU A 488 14.22 -16.81 -6.51
C LEU A 488 13.01 -17.53 -5.90
N SER A 489 12.43 -18.54 -6.58
CA SER A 489 11.32 -19.34 -6.03
C SER A 489 11.75 -20.22 -4.85
N THR A 490 13.04 -20.49 -4.72
CA THR A 490 13.69 -21.21 -3.61
C THR A 490 14.33 -20.29 -2.58
N SER A 491 14.35 -18.98 -2.83
CA SER A 491 14.93 -18.00 -1.91
C SER A 491 14.17 -17.99 -0.58
N PRO A 492 14.82 -18.37 0.54
CA PRO A 492 14.20 -18.34 1.87
C PRO A 492 13.64 -16.96 2.23
N LEU A 493 14.26 -15.92 1.66
CA LEU A 493 13.90 -14.52 1.83
C LEU A 493 12.48 -14.24 1.32
N ILE A 494 12.20 -14.66 0.08
CA ILE A 494 10.91 -14.45 -0.58
C ILE A 494 9.79 -15.15 0.16
N ARG A 495 10.04 -16.39 0.56
CA ARG A 495 9.11 -17.17 1.35
C ARG A 495 8.85 -16.53 2.71
N GLN A 496 9.88 -16.04 3.39
CA GLN A 496 9.73 -15.33 4.66
C GLN A 496 8.91 -14.04 4.49
N LEU A 497 9.11 -13.27 3.42
CA LEU A 497 8.32 -12.08 3.12
C LEU A 497 6.85 -12.43 2.90
N VAL A 498 6.56 -13.47 2.10
CA VAL A 498 5.18 -13.92 1.86
C VAL A 498 4.53 -14.40 3.15
N GLU A 499 5.21 -15.24 3.94
CA GLU A 499 4.72 -15.72 5.24
C GLU A 499 4.45 -14.56 6.20
N MET A 500 5.33 -13.56 6.22
CA MET A 500 5.18 -12.35 7.02
C MET A 500 3.97 -11.52 6.59
N VAL A 501 3.86 -11.17 5.30
CA VAL A 501 2.77 -10.30 4.80
C VAL A 501 1.41 -10.97 4.92
N SER A 502 1.34 -12.28 4.68
CA SER A 502 0.10 -13.07 4.69
C SER A 502 -0.30 -13.61 6.08
N ASP A 503 0.31 -13.14 7.17
CA ASP A 503 -0.08 -13.49 8.54
C ASP A 503 -1.55 -13.09 8.83
N VAL A 504 -2.25 -13.94 9.59
CA VAL A 504 -3.66 -13.71 9.96
C VAL A 504 -3.88 -12.40 10.72
N ARG A 505 -2.89 -11.91 11.48
CA ARG A 505 -2.93 -10.61 12.16
C ARG A 505 -2.94 -9.47 11.16
N HIS A 506 -2.13 -9.54 10.11
CA HIS A 506 -2.13 -8.55 9.02
C HIS A 506 -3.44 -8.61 8.23
N TYR A 507 -3.95 -9.81 7.94
CA TYR A 507 -5.28 -9.97 7.34
C TYR A 507 -6.36 -9.26 8.16
N ARG A 508 -6.41 -9.48 9.48
CA ARG A 508 -7.39 -8.84 10.37
C ARG A 508 -7.20 -7.32 10.45
N SER A 509 -5.95 -6.86 10.46
CA SER A 509 -5.62 -5.42 10.44
C SER A 509 -6.18 -4.75 9.18
N LEU A 510 -5.90 -5.34 8.02
CA LEU A 510 -6.38 -4.86 6.72
C LEU A 510 -7.91 -4.97 6.62
N HIS A 511 -8.51 -6.02 7.17
CA HIS A 511 -9.97 -6.17 7.21
C HIS A 511 -10.63 -5.01 7.95
N GLY A 512 -10.18 -4.71 9.18
CA GLY A 512 -10.71 -3.58 9.95
C GLY A 512 -10.46 -2.23 9.27
N LEU A 513 -9.28 -2.05 8.66
CA LEU A 513 -8.96 -0.86 7.88
C LEU A 513 -9.91 -0.68 6.69
N ILE A 514 -10.17 -1.75 5.93
CA ILE A 514 -11.03 -1.69 4.75
C ILE A 514 -12.46 -1.33 5.15
N LEU A 515 -13.01 -1.95 6.20
CA LEU A 515 -14.38 -1.68 6.60
C LEU A 515 -14.62 -0.27 7.15
N GLN A 516 -13.58 0.37 7.70
CA GLN A 516 -13.71 1.67 8.37
C GLN A 516 -13.21 2.85 7.51
N ASN A 517 -12.30 2.61 6.56
CA ASN A 517 -11.66 3.68 5.79
C ASN A 517 -11.89 3.60 4.28
N CYS A 518 -12.17 2.44 3.68
CA CYS A 518 -12.32 2.37 2.23
C CYS A 518 -13.61 3.04 1.77
N SER A 519 -13.52 3.74 0.66
CA SER A 519 -14.66 4.45 0.07
C SER A 519 -15.38 3.59 -0.95
N THR A 520 -16.70 3.75 -1.02
CA THR A 520 -17.49 3.11 -2.07
C THR A 520 -17.22 3.79 -3.41
N ILE A 521 -16.97 2.98 -4.44
CA ILE A 521 -16.79 3.43 -5.81
C ILE A 521 -17.95 2.88 -6.63
N HIS A 522 -18.53 3.73 -7.48
CA HIS A 522 -19.59 3.33 -8.39
C HIS A 522 -19.39 3.99 -9.76
N PRO A 523 -18.41 3.50 -10.56
CA PRO A 523 -18.09 4.10 -11.85
C PRO A 523 -19.32 4.18 -12.74
N ILE A 524 -19.51 5.33 -13.41
CA ILE A 524 -20.50 5.41 -14.48
C ILE A 524 -20.11 4.48 -15.63
N THR A 525 -21.02 4.22 -16.56
CA THR A 525 -20.71 3.37 -17.72
C THR A 525 -20.48 4.19 -18.97
N ASP A 526 -19.91 3.56 -20.00
CA ASP A 526 -19.78 4.19 -21.33
C ASP A 526 -21.14 4.68 -21.87
N ILE A 527 -22.24 4.02 -21.52
CA ILE A 527 -23.59 4.46 -21.88
C ILE A 527 -23.91 5.82 -21.27
N HIS A 528 -23.53 6.05 -20.01
CA HIS A 528 -23.75 7.34 -19.35
C HIS A 528 -22.95 8.46 -20.02
N LEU A 529 -21.67 8.20 -20.32
CA LEU A 529 -20.80 9.15 -21.00
C LEU A 529 -21.34 9.50 -22.39
N ILE A 530 -21.68 8.49 -23.20
CA ILE A 530 -22.21 8.69 -24.56
C ILE A 530 -23.55 9.42 -24.52
N ALA A 531 -24.45 9.06 -23.60
CA ALA A 531 -25.75 9.71 -23.47
C ALA A 531 -25.63 11.17 -23.03
N HIS A 532 -24.61 11.50 -22.23
CA HIS A 532 -24.36 12.89 -21.87
C HIS A 532 -23.91 13.73 -23.09
N GLU A 533 -23.10 13.17 -23.97
CA GLU A 533 -22.55 13.85 -25.14
C GLU A 533 -23.49 13.81 -26.37
N ASN A 534 -24.44 12.86 -26.42
CA ASN A 534 -25.30 12.61 -27.57
C ASN A 534 -26.80 12.63 -27.19
N SER A 535 -27.48 13.71 -27.56
CA SER A 535 -28.91 13.91 -27.28
C SER A 535 -29.81 12.82 -27.89
N THR A 536 -29.51 12.36 -29.12
CA THR A 536 -30.27 11.30 -29.78
C THR A 536 -30.18 9.98 -29.03
N PHE A 537 -28.98 9.64 -28.54
CA PHE A 537 -28.77 8.43 -27.75
C PHE A 537 -29.44 8.54 -26.37
N SER A 538 -29.36 9.71 -25.72
CA SER A 538 -30.11 10.02 -24.51
C SER A 538 -31.61 9.83 -24.70
N GLU A 539 -32.19 10.32 -25.80
CA GLU A 539 -33.61 10.11 -26.12
C GLU A 539 -33.98 8.63 -26.31
N GLN A 540 -33.10 7.83 -26.93
CA GLN A 540 -33.32 6.39 -27.08
C GLN A 540 -33.38 5.69 -25.73
N ILE A 541 -32.48 6.04 -24.81
CA ILE A 541 -32.49 5.51 -23.44
C ILE A 541 -33.76 5.93 -22.71
N CYS A 542 -34.14 7.22 -22.81
CA CYS A 542 -35.37 7.73 -22.23
C CYS A 542 -36.61 6.96 -22.74
N LYS A 543 -36.69 6.72 -24.05
CA LYS A 543 -37.75 5.91 -24.67
C LYS A 543 -37.74 4.47 -24.17
N ALA A 544 -36.56 3.85 -24.07
CA ALA A 544 -36.41 2.47 -23.60
C ALA A 544 -36.81 2.30 -22.12
N LEU A 545 -36.60 3.33 -21.30
CA LEU A 545 -36.91 3.39 -19.87
C LEU A 545 -38.27 4.03 -19.56
N ASN A 546 -38.99 4.51 -20.57
CA ASN A 546 -40.26 5.23 -20.43
C ASN A 546 -40.18 6.45 -19.48
N VAL A 547 -39.17 7.31 -19.70
CA VAL A 547 -38.94 8.56 -18.96
C VAL A 547 -38.72 9.72 -19.92
N SER A 548 -38.79 10.96 -19.42
CA SER A 548 -38.69 12.16 -20.26
C SER A 548 -37.32 12.84 -20.21
N ASN A 549 -36.63 12.77 -19.06
CA ASN A 549 -35.35 13.44 -18.85
C ASN A 549 -34.24 12.44 -18.48
N PHE A 550 -33.13 12.45 -19.22
CA PHE A 550 -32.04 11.53 -18.97
C PHE A 550 -31.34 11.82 -17.63
N GLN A 551 -30.92 13.07 -17.42
CA GLN A 551 -30.12 13.48 -16.27
C GLN A 551 -30.87 13.38 -14.94
N GLN A 552 -32.18 13.62 -14.92
CA GLN A 552 -32.99 13.67 -13.70
C GLN A 552 -33.77 12.38 -13.42
N GLU A 553 -34.17 11.65 -14.45
CA GLU A 553 -35.00 10.45 -14.32
C GLU A 553 -34.25 9.18 -14.73
N ALA A 554 -33.69 9.11 -15.95
CA ALA A 554 -33.08 7.88 -16.47
C ALA A 554 -31.87 7.42 -15.63
N THR A 555 -31.00 8.34 -15.21
CA THR A 555 -29.84 8.07 -14.34
C THR A 555 -30.21 7.50 -12.98
N ARG A 556 -31.47 7.64 -12.54
CA ARG A 556 -31.98 7.14 -11.26
C ARG A 556 -32.80 5.86 -11.40
N LYS A 557 -32.98 5.35 -12.62
CA LYS A 557 -33.69 4.10 -12.87
C LYS A 557 -32.80 2.91 -12.55
N ASP A 558 -33.34 1.95 -11.81
CA ASP A 558 -32.64 0.73 -11.42
C ASP A 558 -32.06 0.00 -12.63
N GLU A 559 -32.76 -0.02 -13.76
CA GLU A 559 -32.30 -0.71 -14.97
C GLU A 559 -30.99 -0.13 -15.55
N LEU A 560 -30.77 1.18 -15.39
CA LEU A 560 -29.54 1.84 -15.84
C LEU A 560 -28.45 1.79 -14.74
N LEU A 561 -28.84 2.01 -13.48
CA LEU A 561 -27.94 1.91 -12.32
C LEU A 561 -27.32 0.52 -12.18
N GLN A 562 -28.09 -0.53 -12.45
CA GLN A 562 -27.62 -1.91 -12.36
C GLN A 562 -26.54 -2.27 -13.39
N LEU A 563 -26.30 -1.43 -14.41
CA LEU A 563 -25.19 -1.60 -15.37
C LEU A 563 -23.85 -1.11 -14.80
N SER A 564 -23.88 -0.26 -13.78
CA SER A 564 -22.70 0.27 -13.10
C SER A 564 -22.25 -0.71 -12.01
N MET A 565 -20.95 -1.03 -12.00
CA MET A 565 -20.38 -1.89 -10.97
C MET A 565 -20.19 -1.12 -9.66
N LYS A 566 -20.57 -1.72 -8.52
CA LYS A 566 -20.28 -1.18 -7.19
C LYS A 566 -19.07 -1.88 -6.59
N GLY A 567 -18.18 -1.12 -6.00
CA GLY A 567 -17.00 -1.66 -5.31
C GLY A 567 -16.51 -0.75 -4.20
N MET A 568 -15.34 -1.09 -3.69
CA MET A 568 -14.61 -0.35 -2.66
C MET A 568 -13.23 0.01 -3.18
N GLY A 569 -12.71 1.15 -2.74
CA GLY A 569 -11.36 1.60 -3.03
C GLY A 569 -10.66 2.15 -1.79
N ALA A 570 -9.38 1.80 -1.68
CA ALA A 570 -8.46 2.44 -0.76
C ALA A 570 -7.73 3.54 -1.52
N PHE A 571 -7.86 4.76 -1.02
CA PHE A 571 -7.31 5.98 -1.59
C PHE A 571 -6.32 6.58 -0.60
N ALA A 572 -5.18 7.04 -1.09
CA ALA A 572 -4.11 7.55 -0.25
C ALA A 572 -4.45 8.93 0.32
N ILE A 573 -5.19 9.75 -0.44
CA ILE A 573 -5.55 11.12 -0.06
C ILE A 573 -7.02 11.20 0.34
N HIS A 574 -7.95 10.68 -0.48
CA HIS A 574 -9.38 10.77 -0.23
C HIS A 574 -9.79 10.17 1.13
N ASN A 575 -9.23 9.02 1.51
CA ASN A 575 -9.54 8.40 2.80
C ASN A 575 -8.91 9.12 4.02
N CYS A 576 -8.20 10.23 3.80
CA CYS A 576 -7.75 11.14 4.85
C CYS A 576 -8.72 12.32 5.08
N MET A 577 -9.78 12.48 4.27
CA MET A 577 -10.75 13.57 4.43
C MET A 577 -11.71 13.27 5.58
N ASN A 578 -11.87 14.24 6.48
CA ASN A 578 -12.73 14.10 7.64
C ASN A 578 -14.22 14.28 7.30
N HIS A 579 -15.06 13.80 8.22
CA HIS A 579 -16.51 13.89 8.10
C HIS A 579 -17.07 15.25 8.55
N SER A 580 -18.07 15.73 7.84
CA SER A 580 -19.06 16.68 8.36
C SER A 580 -20.46 16.34 7.87
N CYS A 581 -21.49 16.51 8.71
CA CYS A 581 -22.89 16.40 8.27
C CYS A 581 -23.36 17.64 7.46
N GLU A 582 -22.50 18.65 7.35
CA GLU A 582 -22.60 19.81 6.46
C GLU A 582 -21.24 19.91 5.75
N PRO A 583 -21.01 19.05 4.74
CA PRO A 583 -19.70 18.90 4.10
C PRO A 583 -19.35 20.11 3.24
N THR A 584 -18.04 20.33 3.04
CA THR A 584 -17.52 21.37 2.15
C THR A 584 -17.20 20.84 0.76
N ALA A 585 -17.22 19.51 0.58
CA ALA A 585 -16.96 18.83 -0.68
C ALA A 585 -17.82 17.57 -0.86
N VAL A 586 -17.98 17.16 -2.11
CA VAL A 586 -18.70 15.94 -2.50
C VAL A 586 -17.78 15.03 -3.32
N SER A 587 -17.85 13.73 -3.05
CA SER A 587 -17.12 12.70 -3.79
C SER A 587 -18.02 12.06 -4.84
N VAL A 588 -17.55 11.98 -6.09
CA VAL A 588 -18.35 11.55 -7.24
C VAL A 588 -17.54 10.61 -8.13
N SER A 589 -18.17 9.51 -8.56
CA SER A 589 -17.67 8.67 -9.65
C SER A 589 -18.17 9.21 -10.99
N ASP A 590 -17.48 10.20 -11.54
CA ASP A 590 -17.80 10.84 -12.83
C ASP A 590 -17.01 10.26 -14.01
N GLN A 591 -16.19 9.23 -13.75
CA GLN A 591 -15.44 8.48 -14.75
C GLN A 591 -16.02 7.07 -14.93
N ASN A 592 -15.71 6.45 -16.07
CA ASN A 592 -16.10 5.07 -16.34
C ASN A 592 -15.18 4.01 -15.69
N ASN A 593 -14.33 4.42 -14.76
CA ASN A 593 -13.36 3.58 -14.07
C ASN A 593 -13.34 3.92 -12.57
N HIS A 594 -12.48 3.26 -11.81
CA HIS A 594 -12.37 3.39 -10.36
C HIS A 594 -11.86 4.75 -9.84
N VAL A 595 -11.62 5.74 -10.71
CA VAL A 595 -11.16 7.08 -10.31
C VAL A 595 -12.28 7.81 -9.59
N LEU A 596 -11.93 8.47 -8.49
CA LEU A 596 -12.83 9.27 -7.69
C LEU A 596 -12.52 10.75 -7.87
N SER A 597 -13.57 11.54 -8.09
CA SER A 597 -13.48 12.99 -8.24
C SER A 597 -14.04 13.69 -7.01
N VAL A 598 -13.34 14.71 -6.51
CA VAL A 598 -13.79 15.52 -5.37
C VAL A 598 -14.09 16.94 -5.86
N TYR A 599 -15.33 17.37 -5.67
CA TYR A 599 -15.83 18.68 -6.07
C TYR A 599 -16.16 19.51 -4.84
N ALA A 600 -15.91 20.82 -4.90
CA ALA A 600 -16.35 21.74 -3.85
C ALA A 600 -17.87 21.76 -3.77
N HIS A 601 -18.39 21.81 -2.55
CA HIS A 601 -19.80 21.86 -2.25
C HIS A 601 -20.04 22.85 -1.10
N HIS A 602 -20.00 24.13 -1.42
CA HIS A 602 -20.17 25.20 -0.44
C HIS A 602 -20.60 26.48 -1.15
N GLU A 603 -21.73 27.07 -0.73
CA GLU A 603 -22.37 28.21 -1.44
C GLU A 603 -21.42 29.41 -1.62
N ASN A 604 -20.51 29.63 -0.68
CA ASN A 604 -19.55 30.74 -0.73
C ASN A 604 -18.17 30.34 -1.30
N GLY A 605 -18.07 29.15 -1.89
CA GLY A 605 -16.78 28.54 -2.26
C GLY A 605 -15.92 28.18 -1.05
N LEU A 606 -14.71 27.71 -1.33
CA LEU A 606 -13.68 27.38 -0.34
C LEU A 606 -12.48 28.29 -0.51
N LYS A 607 -11.82 28.62 0.60
CA LYS A 607 -10.62 29.46 0.67
C LYS A 607 -9.40 28.66 1.08
N LYS A 608 -8.22 29.19 0.78
CA LYS A 608 -6.97 28.59 1.22
C LYS A 608 -6.98 28.32 2.73
N GLY A 609 -6.63 27.10 3.12
CA GLY A 609 -6.63 26.63 4.50
C GLY A 609 -7.95 26.06 4.99
N ASP A 610 -9.05 26.18 4.23
CA ASP A 610 -10.30 25.50 4.58
C ASP A 610 -10.12 23.98 4.50
N GLU A 611 -10.73 23.27 5.45
CA GLU A 611 -10.74 21.82 5.46
C GLU A 611 -11.72 21.27 4.42
N VAL A 612 -11.26 20.30 3.64
CA VAL A 612 -12.05 19.56 2.67
C VAL A 612 -12.73 18.41 3.40
N LEU A 613 -14.01 18.63 3.74
CA LEU A 613 -14.85 17.75 4.53
C LEU A 613 -15.87 17.08 3.62
N ILE A 614 -16.05 15.78 3.77
CA ILE A 614 -17.04 14.99 3.04
C ILE A 614 -18.09 14.43 4.00
N SER A 615 -19.25 14.02 3.48
CA SER A 615 -20.18 13.21 4.26
C SER A 615 -19.89 11.73 4.05
N TYR A 616 -19.87 10.95 5.12
CA TYR A 616 -19.61 9.50 5.07
C TYR A 616 -20.89 8.69 4.77
N PHE A 617 -22.04 9.35 4.79
CA PHE A 617 -23.37 8.78 4.54
C PHE A 617 -24.34 9.91 4.16
N ASP A 618 -25.60 9.58 3.91
CA ASP A 618 -26.64 10.58 3.64
C ASP A 618 -26.81 11.57 4.80
N GLU A 619 -26.44 12.83 4.57
CA GLU A 619 -26.54 13.92 5.52
C GLU A 619 -27.98 14.24 5.93
N ASN A 620 -28.98 13.82 5.15
CA ASN A 620 -30.40 14.05 5.45
C ASN A 620 -30.97 13.07 6.46
N ALA A 621 -30.22 12.02 6.83
CA ALA A 621 -30.64 11.09 7.88
C ALA A 621 -30.83 11.80 9.24
N PRO A 622 -31.74 11.31 10.11
CA PRO A 622 -31.98 11.91 11.43
C PRO A 622 -30.73 11.95 12.31
N TYR A 623 -30.62 12.97 13.19
CA TYR A 623 -29.48 13.16 14.10
C TYR A 623 -29.04 11.88 14.84
N GLU A 624 -29.97 11.16 15.47
CA GLU A 624 -29.63 9.94 16.22
C GLU A 624 -29.07 8.85 15.32
N GLU A 625 -29.58 8.74 14.09
CA GLU A 625 -29.08 7.77 13.13
C GLU A 625 -27.66 8.11 12.69
N ARG A 626 -27.39 9.40 12.40
CA ARG A 626 -26.04 9.87 12.06
C ARG A 626 -25.08 9.64 13.23
N LYS A 627 -25.47 10.03 14.45
CA LYS A 627 -24.66 9.82 15.67
C LYS A 627 -24.36 8.34 15.88
N ARG A 628 -25.37 7.48 15.80
CA ARG A 628 -25.23 6.03 15.97
C ARG A 628 -24.32 5.42 14.90
N LYS A 629 -24.51 5.75 13.62
CA LYS A 629 -23.66 5.27 12.51
C LYS A 629 -22.20 5.68 12.70
N LEU A 630 -21.93 6.94 13.06
CA LEU A 630 -20.58 7.42 13.32
C LEU A 630 -19.91 6.71 14.48
N LEU A 631 -20.64 6.49 15.58
CA LEU A 631 -20.10 5.81 16.75
C LEU A 631 -19.88 4.32 16.51
N GLU A 632 -20.82 3.65 15.81
CA GLU A 632 -20.73 2.22 15.56
C GLU A 632 -19.74 1.86 14.44
N GLN A 633 -19.71 2.60 13.34
CA GLN A 633 -18.89 2.28 12.17
C GLN A 633 -17.54 3.00 12.19
N TYR A 634 -17.52 4.28 12.54
CA TYR A 634 -16.32 5.13 12.46
C TYR A 634 -15.69 5.44 13.82
N LYS A 635 -16.32 5.01 14.92
CA LYS A 635 -15.83 5.09 16.30
C LYS A 635 -15.56 6.52 16.82
N PHE A 636 -16.32 7.52 16.36
CA PHE A 636 -16.22 8.89 16.88
C PHE A 636 -17.57 9.60 16.99
N GLU A 637 -17.61 10.70 17.76
CA GLU A 637 -18.76 11.60 17.85
C GLU A 637 -18.56 12.85 17.00
N CYS A 638 -19.54 13.20 16.17
CA CYS A 638 -19.46 14.37 15.30
C CYS A 638 -19.96 15.64 16.00
N HIS A 639 -19.11 16.68 15.95
CA HIS A 639 -19.34 18.00 16.53
C HIS A 639 -19.49 19.09 15.45
N CYS A 640 -19.90 18.72 14.23
CA CYS A 640 -20.10 19.70 13.16
C CYS A 640 -21.25 20.68 13.49
N PRO A 641 -21.30 21.86 12.83
CA PRO A 641 -22.33 22.87 13.09
C PRO A 641 -23.76 22.33 13.05
N LYS A 642 -24.07 21.42 12.11
CA LYS A 642 -25.38 20.77 12.00
C LYS A 642 -25.71 19.89 13.22
N CYS A 643 -24.78 19.06 13.66
CA CYS A 643 -24.95 18.22 14.85
C CYS A 643 -25.10 19.07 16.12
N GLU A 644 -24.32 20.14 16.26
CA GLU A 644 -24.46 21.04 17.40
C GLU A 644 -25.83 21.72 17.45
N ARG A 645 -26.33 22.24 16.32
CA ARG A 645 -27.66 22.84 16.23
C ARG A 645 -28.75 21.83 16.59
N GLU A 646 -28.73 20.65 15.97
CA GLU A 646 -29.75 19.61 16.17
C GLU A 646 -29.74 19.03 17.60
N SER A 647 -28.58 18.95 18.24
CA SER A 647 -28.46 18.48 19.64
C SER A 647 -29.11 19.45 20.64
N ARG A 648 -29.12 20.75 20.35
CA ARG A 648 -29.70 21.79 21.22
C ARG A 648 -31.22 21.84 21.15
N THR A 649 -31.81 21.49 20.01
CA THR A 649 -33.27 21.41 19.80
C THR A 649 -33.96 20.22 20.48
N LYS A 650 -33.19 19.30 21.08
CA LYS A 650 -33.70 18.13 21.81
C LYS A 650 -33.66 18.29 23.34
N LYS A 651 -33.22 19.44 23.85
CA LYS A 651 -33.45 19.87 25.24
C LYS A 651 -34.72 20.71 25.30
#